data_AF-A0AA89CBT1-F1
#
_entry.id   AF-A0AA89CBT1-F1
#
_cell.length_a   1.000
_cell.length_b   1.000
_cell.length_c   1.000
_cell.angle_alpha   90.00
_cell.angle_beta   90.00
_cell.angle_gamma   90.00
#
_symmetry.space_group_name_H-M   'P 1'
#
loop_
_entity.id
_entity.type
_entity.pdbx_description
1 polymer ?
#
loop_
_entity_poly.entity_id
_entity_poly.type
_entity_poly.pdbx_seq_one_letter_code
_entity_poly.pdbx_strand_id
1 'polypeptide(L)'
;IIMYFYFIVELKLVTIATDNTDGLRRYLHSVSHYDLDTEVYGMGVQWDGGNVAVEAGGGQKVNILVEGLKEYEGREDVILMFTDSYDAVLTAGKEEILQKFQKFDARVVFSAEGFCWPDESLKVQYPEVKFHEKRFLNSGGFIGYAKDIYEIVTYKDIGNQDDDQLYYTKIYLDESLREKWQIKLDTKSEIFQNLNGALADVTIKYKSDHSYLYNFKTGTTPIPEFNRIANYLVDGWTTSSGCLSCKRDTISLEGMKDDDLPTILLALFIEFPTPFIEEYLERVSKLNYPKSRMDLFIHNKEDYHSKDLAAFLEKYNDEYRSTTVLSPSDGLSEANARTWAIEEGTKKLSQYFFNVDSNIQIEDPNTLRDLIEQNRTIIAPITVRPYKLWSNFWGAVTKTGWYARSEDYMNIVEYKLKGLWNVPYISGIYLIQGSLMPSLSRVYYYHHMDADMSFATNVRKMGIFMFATNMKKFGHLVDVENFDTSHLHNDMYQIFQNPWDWEEKYIHEDYSKSLQEDTVIDQPCQDVYWFPIVSDVFCKQLIEEMEKLNQWSGGRHEDPRLSGGYENVPTVDTHMKQIGMEDEWLQFLKNYVRPLQEKVFIGYYHNPPRAIMNFVVRYRPNEQDRLRPHHDSSTFTINIALNTPGIDFEGGGCRFIRYNCSVTATRRGWMLMHPGRLTHYHEGLVVTKGTRYIMISFIDP
;
A
#
# COMPACT_ATOMS: atom_id res chain seq x y z
N ILE A 1 9.82 67.02 -3.49
CA ILE A 1 10.53 65.90 -4.12
C ILE A 1 11.53 65.39 -3.10
N ILE A 2 11.14 64.39 -2.30
CA ILE A 2 12.06 63.63 -1.44
C ILE A 2 12.14 62.26 -2.09
N MET A 3 13.19 62.05 -2.88
CA MET A 3 13.53 60.75 -3.45
C MET A 3 13.93 59.83 -2.30
N TYR A 4 13.04 58.92 -1.91
CA TYR A 4 13.44 57.71 -1.19
C TYR A 4 14.23 56.85 -2.18
N PHE A 5 15.56 56.85 -2.04
CA PHE A 5 16.39 55.81 -2.62
C PHE A 5 15.98 54.49 -1.96
N TYR A 6 15.14 53.70 -2.62
CA TYR A 6 15.10 52.27 -2.38
C TYR A 6 16.48 51.74 -2.81
N PHE A 7 17.39 51.54 -1.86
CA PHE A 7 18.46 50.58 -2.09
C PHE A 7 17.77 49.26 -2.42
N ILE A 8 17.96 48.75 -3.63
CA ILE A 8 17.51 47.41 -4.01
C ILE A 8 18.39 46.48 -3.20
N VAL A 9 17.90 46.06 -2.03
CA VAL A 9 18.61 45.10 -1.20
C VAL A 9 18.43 43.73 -1.84
N GLU A 10 19.56 43.09 -2.15
CA GLU A 10 19.58 41.75 -2.73
C GLU A 10 19.31 40.73 -1.63
N LEU A 11 18.46 39.72 -1.90
CA LEU A 11 18.29 38.57 -1.01
C LEU A 11 19.01 37.39 -1.66
N LYS A 12 19.91 36.76 -0.93
CA LYS A 12 20.61 35.54 -1.35
C LYS A 12 20.40 34.45 -0.31
N LEU A 13 19.89 33.30 -0.73
CA LEU A 13 19.81 32.11 0.11
C LEU A 13 21.11 31.34 0.06
N VAL A 14 21.54 30.85 1.21
CA VAL A 14 22.73 30.05 1.35
C VAL A 14 22.38 28.80 2.13
N THR A 15 22.85 27.66 1.68
CA THR A 15 22.69 26.40 2.41
C THR A 15 23.91 25.52 2.26
N ILE A 16 23.94 24.45 3.05
CA ILE A 16 24.99 23.45 3.01
C ILE A 16 24.39 22.09 2.66
N ALA A 17 25.06 21.42 1.73
CA ALA A 17 24.81 20.03 1.41
C ALA A 17 26.10 19.37 0.93
N THR A 18 26.41 18.22 1.50
CA THR A 18 27.56 17.40 1.06
C THR A 18 27.20 16.51 -0.13
N ASP A 19 25.91 16.16 -0.26
CA ASP A 19 25.40 15.19 -1.21
C ASP A 19 24.07 15.63 -1.82
N ASN A 20 23.77 15.14 -3.01
CA ASN A 20 22.50 15.39 -3.70
C ASN A 20 21.38 14.45 -3.22
N THR A 21 20.95 14.64 -1.97
CA THR A 21 19.90 13.86 -1.30
C THR A 21 18.49 14.22 -1.76
N ASP A 22 17.50 13.37 -1.48
CA ASP A 22 16.08 13.69 -1.76
C ASP A 22 15.61 14.91 -0.95
N GLY A 23 16.16 15.11 0.25
CA GLY A 23 15.94 16.31 1.06
C GLY A 23 16.41 17.59 0.36
N LEU A 24 17.65 17.59 -0.15
CA LEU A 24 18.17 18.73 -0.92
C LEU A 24 17.36 18.98 -2.19
N ARG A 25 16.97 17.93 -2.94
CA ARG A 25 16.16 18.10 -4.15
C ARG A 25 14.82 18.76 -3.84
N ARG A 26 14.17 18.36 -2.74
CA ARG A 26 12.94 19.00 -2.26
C ARG A 26 13.17 20.47 -1.89
N TYR A 27 14.27 20.77 -1.20
CA TYR A 27 14.65 22.14 -0.86
C TYR A 27 14.84 22.99 -2.13
N LEU A 28 15.66 22.53 -3.08
CA LEU A 28 15.92 23.22 -4.35
C LEU A 28 14.65 23.38 -5.20
N HIS A 29 13.73 22.43 -5.14
CA HIS A 29 12.42 22.58 -5.76
C HIS A 29 11.64 23.75 -5.13
N SER A 30 11.67 23.89 -3.81
CA SER A 30 11.04 25.05 -3.14
C SER A 30 11.70 26.38 -3.51
N VAL A 31 13.02 26.40 -3.66
CA VAL A 31 13.76 27.57 -4.17
C VAL A 31 13.26 27.96 -5.57
N SER A 32 13.22 27.00 -6.50
CA SER A 32 12.81 27.24 -7.88
C SER A 32 11.34 27.68 -7.98
N HIS A 33 10.46 27.14 -7.14
CA HIS A 33 9.04 27.50 -7.14
C HIS A 33 8.80 28.97 -6.76
N TYR A 34 9.61 29.52 -5.86
CA TYR A 34 9.49 30.91 -5.40
C TYR A 34 10.45 31.88 -6.09
N ASP A 35 11.10 31.45 -7.18
CA ASP A 35 12.09 32.24 -7.94
C ASP A 35 13.18 32.86 -7.05
N LEU A 36 13.70 32.03 -6.14
CA LEU A 36 14.71 32.41 -5.17
C LEU A 36 16.12 32.10 -5.68
N ASP A 37 17.08 32.98 -5.38
CA ASP A 37 18.49 32.78 -5.70
C ASP A 37 19.20 32.06 -4.55
N THR A 38 19.80 30.90 -4.81
CA THR A 38 20.44 30.05 -3.80
C THR A 38 21.84 29.61 -4.16
N GLU A 39 22.72 29.58 -3.16
CA GLU A 39 24.05 28.99 -3.23
C GLU A 39 24.16 27.80 -2.28
N VAL A 40 24.56 26.65 -2.83
CA VAL A 40 24.78 25.41 -2.09
C VAL A 40 26.28 25.21 -1.92
N TYR A 41 26.76 25.32 -0.69
CA TYR A 41 28.17 25.08 -0.37
C TYR A 41 28.39 23.67 0.18
N GLY A 42 29.62 23.17 0.04
CA GLY A 42 30.04 21.89 0.59
C GLY A 42 29.75 20.66 -0.29
N MET A 43 29.22 20.84 -1.50
CA MET A 43 28.88 19.70 -2.39
C MET A 43 30.13 18.86 -2.71
N GLY A 44 30.06 17.56 -2.46
CA GLY A 44 31.17 16.61 -2.64
C GLY A 44 32.23 16.64 -1.53
N VAL A 45 32.08 17.49 -0.52
CA VAL A 45 32.95 17.49 0.67
C VAL A 45 32.50 16.38 1.61
N GLN A 46 33.46 15.57 2.10
CA GLN A 46 33.16 14.55 3.09
C GLN A 46 32.70 15.19 4.40
N TRP A 47 31.56 14.72 4.93
CA TRP A 47 31.06 15.14 6.23
C TRP A 47 31.90 14.58 7.37
N ASP A 48 32.42 15.49 8.20
CA ASP A 48 33.18 15.27 9.44
C ASP A 48 32.55 16.09 10.60
N GLY A 49 31.29 16.49 10.46
CA GLY A 49 30.57 17.27 11.46
C GLY A 49 29.96 16.45 12.61
N GLY A 50 30.34 15.18 12.76
CA GLY A 50 29.73 14.26 13.74
C GLY A 50 28.35 13.72 13.30
N ASN A 51 27.71 12.91 14.15
CA ASN A 51 26.37 12.36 13.85
C ASN A 51 25.27 13.29 14.37
N VAL A 52 25.00 14.36 13.64
CA VAL A 52 24.01 15.41 14.00
C VAL A 52 22.57 14.89 14.15
N ALA A 53 22.27 13.67 13.69
CA ALA A 53 20.97 13.04 13.92
C ALA A 53 20.82 12.42 15.32
N VAL A 54 21.93 12.27 16.06
CA VAL A 54 21.98 11.54 17.35
C VAL A 54 22.60 12.38 18.46
N GLU A 55 23.58 13.21 18.16
CA GLU A 55 24.36 13.98 19.14
C GLU A 55 24.69 15.40 18.65
N ALA A 56 25.28 16.20 19.55
CA ALA A 56 25.75 17.54 19.25
C ALA A 56 26.88 17.53 18.21
N GLY A 57 26.92 18.53 17.33
CA GLY A 57 27.87 18.58 16.21
C GLY A 57 27.50 19.63 15.17
N GLY A 58 28.01 19.49 13.96
CA GLY A 58 27.66 20.35 12.83
C GLY A 58 28.55 21.58 12.66
N GLY A 59 29.60 21.77 13.48
CA GLY A 59 30.56 22.86 13.36
C GLY A 59 31.24 22.96 11.98
N GLN A 60 31.35 21.84 11.25
CA GLN A 60 31.79 21.84 9.85
C GLN A 60 30.91 22.74 8.96
N LYS A 61 29.61 22.89 9.27
CA LYS A 61 28.73 23.83 8.58
C LYS A 61 29.27 25.25 8.68
N VAL A 62 29.63 25.68 9.88
CA VAL A 62 30.18 27.03 10.12
C VAL A 62 31.49 27.21 9.33
N ASN A 63 32.38 26.21 9.34
CA ASN A 63 33.62 26.26 8.57
C ASN A 63 33.40 26.34 7.05
N ILE A 64 32.41 25.61 6.52
CA ILE A 64 32.02 25.70 5.11
C ILE A 64 31.42 27.08 4.80
N LEU A 65 30.59 27.63 5.69
CA LEU A 65 30.03 28.98 5.54
C LEU A 65 31.11 30.05 5.55
N VAL A 66 32.10 29.96 6.44
CA VAL A 66 33.23 30.90 6.49
C VAL A 66 33.91 30.98 5.12
N GLU A 67 34.18 29.84 4.49
CA GLU A 67 34.80 29.80 3.16
C GLU A 67 33.85 30.28 2.06
N GLY A 68 32.59 29.83 2.06
CA GLY A 68 31.60 30.20 1.04
C GLY A 68 31.23 31.68 1.06
N LEU A 69 31.18 32.29 2.24
CA LEU A 69 30.72 33.67 2.40
C LEU A 69 31.81 34.74 2.22
N LYS A 70 33.05 34.36 1.88
CA LYS A 70 34.18 35.29 1.71
C LYS A 70 33.89 36.42 0.73
N GLU A 71 33.18 36.15 -0.36
CA GLU A 71 32.85 37.17 -1.36
C GLU A 71 31.86 38.25 -0.87
N TYR A 72 31.17 37.96 0.24
CA TYR A 72 30.21 38.86 0.87
C TYR A 72 30.81 39.66 2.03
N GLU A 73 32.12 39.52 2.30
CA GLU A 73 32.82 40.28 3.34
C GLU A 73 32.61 41.79 3.14
N GLY A 74 32.08 42.45 4.18
CA GLY A 74 31.84 43.90 4.15
C GLY A 74 30.65 44.38 3.31
N ARG A 75 29.88 43.50 2.67
CA ARG A 75 28.70 43.87 1.87
C ARG A 75 27.51 44.24 2.77
N GLU A 76 27.01 45.48 2.64
CA GLU A 76 25.83 45.97 3.37
C GLU A 76 24.56 46.03 2.50
N ASP A 77 24.71 45.84 1.19
CA ASP A 77 23.65 45.85 0.17
C ASP A 77 23.01 44.47 -0.08
N VAL A 78 23.53 43.43 0.59
CA VAL A 78 23.07 42.04 0.47
C VAL A 78 22.53 41.57 1.82
N ILE A 79 21.36 40.94 1.80
CA ILE A 79 20.81 40.15 2.90
C ILE A 79 21.02 38.68 2.57
N LEU A 80 21.71 37.97 3.47
CA LEU A 80 21.88 36.53 3.39
C LEU A 80 20.82 35.85 4.26
N MET A 81 20.24 34.78 3.75
CA MET A 81 19.39 33.87 4.51
C MET A 81 20.02 32.48 4.47
N PHE A 82 20.52 32.02 5.62
CA PHE A 82 20.95 30.65 5.80
C PHE A 82 19.78 29.77 6.23
N THR A 83 19.68 28.58 5.65
CA THR A 83 18.89 27.48 6.20
C THR A 83 19.64 26.16 6.03
N ASP A 84 19.36 25.17 6.87
CA ASP A 84 19.65 23.77 6.53
C ASP A 84 18.86 23.38 5.26
N SER A 85 19.27 22.31 4.57
CA SER A 85 18.66 21.90 3.28
C SER A 85 17.96 20.53 3.31
N TYR A 86 18.44 19.58 4.10
CA TYR A 86 17.95 18.20 4.03
C TYR A 86 16.54 18.05 4.61
N ASP A 87 16.18 18.88 5.58
CA ASP A 87 14.91 18.87 6.30
C ASP A 87 14.08 20.14 6.13
N ALA A 88 14.59 21.20 5.50
CA ALA A 88 13.88 22.44 5.26
C ALA A 88 13.04 22.47 3.97
N VAL A 89 12.01 23.33 3.93
CA VAL A 89 11.19 23.65 2.74
C VAL A 89 10.80 25.12 2.75
N LEU A 90 11.13 25.87 1.70
CA LEU A 90 10.74 27.28 1.55
C LEU A 90 9.25 27.39 1.17
N THR A 91 8.55 28.36 1.76
CA THR A 91 7.10 28.58 1.60
C THR A 91 6.74 30.03 1.28
N ALA A 92 7.73 30.87 0.98
CA ALA A 92 7.54 32.28 0.71
C ALA A 92 8.56 32.79 -0.32
N GLY A 93 8.14 33.76 -1.13
CA GLY A 93 9.01 34.46 -2.08
C GLY A 93 9.83 35.59 -1.46
N LYS A 94 10.73 36.15 -2.27
CA LYS A 94 11.71 37.17 -1.87
C LYS A 94 11.06 38.37 -1.17
N GLU A 95 10.00 38.93 -1.74
CA GLU A 95 9.35 40.13 -1.20
C GLU A 95 8.77 39.89 0.19
N GLU A 96 8.13 38.75 0.41
CA GLU A 96 7.54 38.41 1.70
C GLU A 96 8.62 38.18 2.76
N ILE A 97 9.69 37.46 2.42
CA ILE A 97 10.82 37.22 3.32
C ILE A 97 11.45 38.55 3.77
N LEU A 98 11.76 39.42 2.80
CA LEU A 98 12.37 40.73 3.09
C LEU A 98 11.45 41.64 3.90
N GLN A 99 10.15 41.67 3.58
CA GLN A 99 9.17 42.45 4.34
C GLN A 99 9.05 41.97 5.79
N LYS A 100 9.09 40.65 6.03
CA LYS A 100 9.08 40.09 7.38
C LYS A 100 10.36 40.42 8.13
N PHE A 101 11.53 40.26 7.50
CA PHE A 101 12.82 40.60 8.10
C PHE A 101 12.90 42.09 8.50
N GLN A 102 12.48 43.00 7.63
CA GLN A 102 12.48 44.43 7.92
C GLN A 102 11.64 44.81 9.14
N LYS A 103 10.53 44.09 9.41
CA LYS A 103 9.69 44.34 10.59
C LYS A 103 10.36 44.00 11.91
N PHE A 104 11.41 43.16 11.90
CA PHE A 104 12.15 42.86 13.12
C PHE A 104 12.97 44.04 13.61
N ASP A 105 13.29 45.02 12.76
CA ASP A 105 14.19 46.12 13.11
C ASP A 105 15.49 45.59 13.76
N ALA A 106 16.15 44.68 13.05
CA ALA A 106 17.32 43.94 13.48
C ALA A 106 18.35 43.90 12.35
N ARG A 107 19.62 43.63 12.68
CA ARG A 107 20.64 43.36 11.65
C ARG A 107 20.75 41.87 11.33
N VAL A 108 20.50 41.01 12.32
CA VAL A 108 20.47 39.55 12.18
C VAL A 108 19.31 38.99 13.00
N VAL A 109 18.55 38.06 12.41
CA VAL A 109 17.45 37.33 13.05
C VAL A 109 17.75 35.84 12.95
N PHE A 110 17.86 35.17 14.09
CA PHE A 110 17.93 33.70 14.15
C PHE A 110 16.54 33.10 14.34
N SER A 111 16.35 31.88 13.86
CA SER A 111 15.17 31.09 14.19
C SER A 111 15.11 30.80 15.70
N ALA A 112 13.91 30.55 16.21
CA ALA A 112 13.68 30.25 17.62
C ALA A 112 12.98 28.90 17.81
N GLU A 113 13.26 28.23 18.92
CA GLU A 113 12.67 26.93 19.26
C GLU A 113 12.24 26.82 20.73
N GLY A 114 11.58 25.71 21.06
CA GLY A 114 11.04 25.45 22.39
C GLY A 114 12.05 24.87 23.39
N PHE A 115 13.19 24.39 22.92
CA PHE A 115 14.19 23.71 23.74
C PHE A 115 15.51 24.49 23.76
N CYS A 116 16.15 24.58 24.93
CA CYS A 116 17.50 25.12 25.03
C CYS A 116 18.47 23.95 24.87
N TRP A 117 19.04 23.82 23.69
CA TRP A 117 19.93 22.72 23.32
C TRP A 117 21.23 23.29 22.71
N PRO A 118 22.40 22.64 22.92
CA PRO A 118 22.61 21.41 23.68
C PRO A 118 22.73 21.62 25.20
N ASP A 119 23.06 22.83 25.66
CA ASP A 119 23.31 23.11 27.08
C ASP A 119 22.09 23.77 27.75
N GLU A 120 21.31 22.97 28.48
CA GLU A 120 20.14 23.46 29.21
C GLU A 120 20.47 24.45 30.33
N SER A 121 21.71 24.46 30.84
CA SER A 121 22.09 25.38 31.92
C SER A 121 22.07 26.84 31.47
N LEU A 122 22.14 27.08 30.16
CA LEU A 122 22.10 28.40 29.56
C LEU A 122 20.71 29.04 29.54
N LYS A 123 19.64 28.28 29.83
CA LYS A 123 18.24 28.76 29.85
C LYS A 123 18.07 30.06 30.63
N VAL A 124 18.76 30.19 31.76
CA VAL A 124 18.65 31.36 32.66
C VAL A 124 19.25 32.64 32.10
N GLN A 125 20.11 32.55 31.08
CA GLN A 125 20.77 33.70 30.47
C GLN A 125 19.96 34.29 29.30
N TYR A 126 19.01 33.51 28.75
CA TYR A 126 18.15 33.97 27.67
C TYR A 126 17.18 35.06 28.16
N PRO A 127 16.88 36.09 27.34
CA PRO A 127 15.80 37.01 27.63
C PRO A 127 14.45 36.29 27.82
N GLU A 128 13.59 36.83 28.68
CA GLU A 128 12.22 36.31 28.86
C GLU A 128 11.33 36.68 27.66
N VAL A 129 10.47 35.74 27.26
CA VAL A 129 9.50 35.89 26.17
C VAL A 129 8.10 35.55 26.65
N LYS A 130 7.07 35.82 25.84
CA LYS A 130 5.70 35.45 26.23
C LYS A 130 5.54 33.93 26.26
N PHE A 131 4.62 33.43 27.08
CA PHE A 131 4.40 31.99 27.27
C PHE A 131 4.14 31.18 25.98
N HIS A 132 3.56 31.79 24.94
CA HIS A 132 3.28 31.13 23.66
C HIS A 132 4.38 31.31 22.61
N GLU A 133 5.43 32.08 22.93
CA GLU A 133 6.56 32.37 22.05
C GLU A 133 7.71 31.38 22.31
N LYS A 134 8.55 31.16 21.30
CA LYS A 134 9.75 30.32 21.36
C LYS A 134 10.92 31.15 21.90
N ARG A 135 11.64 30.64 22.91
CA ARG A 135 12.61 31.44 23.68
C ARG A 135 14.06 31.26 23.22
N PHE A 136 14.40 30.09 22.71
CA PHE A 136 15.80 29.67 22.55
C PHE A 136 16.22 29.72 21.09
N LEU A 137 17.49 30.01 20.84
CA LEU A 137 18.06 30.10 19.48
C LEU A 137 18.12 28.71 18.85
N ASN A 138 17.86 28.64 17.54
CA ASN A 138 18.13 27.47 16.71
C ASN A 138 18.97 27.89 15.48
N SER A 139 20.05 27.14 15.19
CA SER A 139 21.02 27.49 14.13
C SER A 139 20.61 27.00 12.73
N GLY A 140 19.56 26.19 12.62
CA GLY A 140 19.07 25.65 11.34
C GLY A 140 18.49 26.72 10.40
N GLY A 141 18.29 27.95 10.88
CA GLY A 141 17.90 29.08 10.04
C GLY A 141 18.21 30.44 10.65
N PHE A 142 18.76 31.35 9.84
CA PHE A 142 18.97 32.75 10.20
C PHE A 142 19.04 33.65 8.96
N ILE A 143 18.73 34.93 9.14
CA ILE A 143 18.70 35.95 8.08
C ILE A 143 19.29 37.26 8.57
N GLY A 144 20.06 37.96 7.75
CA GLY A 144 20.71 39.20 8.16
C GLY A 144 21.52 39.86 7.06
N TYR A 145 22.05 41.04 7.33
CA TYR A 145 22.97 41.70 6.39
C TYR A 145 24.26 40.88 6.26
N ALA A 146 24.77 40.78 5.04
CA ALA A 146 25.88 39.89 4.73
C ALA A 146 27.14 40.20 5.53
N LYS A 147 27.47 41.49 5.69
CA LYS A 147 28.53 41.98 6.58
C LYS A 147 28.43 41.40 8.00
N ASP A 148 27.26 41.50 8.63
CA ASP A 148 27.10 41.05 10.02
C ASP A 148 27.13 39.53 10.14
N ILE A 149 26.52 38.82 9.20
CA ILE A 149 26.58 37.35 9.16
C ILE A 149 28.03 36.89 9.01
N TYR A 150 28.78 37.49 8.09
CA TYR A 150 30.19 37.15 7.89
C TYR A 150 31.00 37.39 9.17
N GLU A 151 30.85 38.55 9.81
CA GLU A 151 31.50 38.85 11.10
C GLU A 151 31.15 37.84 12.20
N ILE A 152 29.91 37.36 12.25
CA ILE A 152 29.45 36.36 13.24
C ILE A 152 30.08 34.99 12.95
N VAL A 153 30.06 34.51 11.71
CA VAL A 153 30.62 33.17 11.38
C VAL A 153 32.14 33.14 11.50
N THR A 154 32.83 34.26 11.35
CA THR A 154 34.28 34.38 11.56
C THR A 154 34.68 34.85 12.96
N TYR A 155 33.73 35.03 13.89
CA TYR A 155 34.02 35.61 15.21
C TYR A 155 35.03 34.77 16.02
N LYS A 156 34.92 33.44 15.92
CA LYS A 156 35.81 32.50 16.61
C LYS A 156 35.92 31.21 15.81
N ASP A 157 37.10 30.59 15.85
CA ASP A 157 37.31 29.27 15.27
C ASP A 157 36.45 28.20 15.95
N ILE A 158 35.98 27.23 15.16
CA ILE A 158 35.18 26.09 15.59
C ILE A 158 35.70 24.80 14.95
N GLY A 159 35.81 23.72 15.73
CA GLY A 159 36.16 22.40 15.22
C GLY A 159 35.00 21.80 14.40
N ASN A 160 35.30 20.94 13.43
CA ASN A 160 34.25 20.34 12.58
C ASN A 160 33.17 19.61 13.40
N GLN A 161 33.58 18.89 14.46
CA GLN A 161 32.70 18.10 15.33
C GLN A 161 32.15 18.89 16.52
N ASP A 162 32.53 20.16 16.69
CA ASP A 162 31.91 21.02 17.70
C ASP A 162 30.47 21.35 17.28
N ASP A 163 29.67 21.84 18.22
CA ASP A 163 28.25 22.12 18.01
C ASP A 163 28.01 23.53 17.43
N ASP A 164 27.40 23.60 16.24
CA ASP A 164 27.09 24.87 15.57
C ASP A 164 26.04 25.68 16.35
N GLN A 165 25.02 25.03 16.89
CA GLN A 165 23.98 25.69 17.69
C GLN A 165 24.56 26.33 18.97
N LEU A 166 25.47 25.65 19.66
CA LEU A 166 26.16 26.15 20.84
C LEU A 166 27.09 27.32 20.51
N TYR A 167 27.71 27.31 19.32
CA TYR A 167 28.52 28.42 18.83
C TYR A 167 27.70 29.71 18.73
N TYR A 168 26.58 29.67 18.02
CA TYR A 168 25.70 30.84 17.87
C TYR A 168 25.00 31.21 19.18
N THR A 169 24.62 30.22 20.00
CA THR A 169 24.04 30.45 21.33
C THR A 169 24.96 31.27 22.23
N LYS A 170 26.26 30.91 22.29
CA LYS A 170 27.23 31.65 23.11
C LYS A 170 27.41 33.09 22.63
N ILE A 171 27.36 33.32 21.31
CA ILE A 171 27.39 34.67 20.73
C ILE A 171 26.14 35.46 21.11
N TYR A 172 24.95 34.86 20.99
CA TYR A 172 23.69 35.53 21.32
C TYR A 172 23.55 35.87 22.81
N LEU A 173 24.09 35.02 23.69
CA LEU A 173 24.01 35.22 25.13
C LEU A 173 24.98 36.28 25.66
N ASP A 174 26.06 36.56 24.93
CA ASP A 174 26.91 37.70 25.22
C ASP A 174 26.19 39.00 24.85
N GLU A 175 25.82 39.78 25.87
CA GLU A 175 25.05 41.03 25.69
C GLU A 175 25.78 42.03 24.80
N SER A 176 27.11 42.12 24.90
CA SER A 176 27.89 43.07 24.09
C SER A 176 27.91 42.70 22.61
N LEU A 177 28.02 41.40 22.30
CA LEU A 177 27.97 40.89 20.93
C LEU A 177 26.55 40.97 20.36
N ARG A 178 25.54 40.62 21.16
CA ARG A 178 24.12 40.72 20.79
C ARG A 178 23.72 42.15 20.46
N GLU A 179 24.21 43.13 21.22
CA GLU A 179 24.00 44.56 20.93
C GLU A 179 24.78 45.02 19.71
N LYS A 180 26.06 44.62 19.58
CA LYS A 180 26.92 44.97 18.43
C LYS A 180 26.25 44.61 17.09
N TRP A 181 25.76 43.38 16.98
CA TRP A 181 25.13 42.87 15.75
C TRP A 181 23.59 42.95 15.79
N GLN A 182 23.01 43.61 16.80
CA GLN A 182 21.56 43.75 16.99
C GLN A 182 20.78 42.45 16.73
N ILE A 183 21.24 41.36 17.34
CA ILE A 183 20.71 40.02 17.08
C ILE A 183 19.35 39.87 17.75
N LYS A 184 18.34 39.42 16.99
CA LYS A 184 17.02 39.04 17.52
C LYS A 184 16.71 37.57 17.21
N LEU A 185 15.75 37.02 17.95
CA LEU A 185 15.19 35.70 17.71
C LEU A 185 13.78 35.84 17.11
N ASP A 186 13.43 34.97 16.16
CA ASP A 186 12.08 34.86 15.60
C ASP A 186 11.15 34.11 16.56
N THR A 187 10.87 34.72 17.72
CA THR A 187 10.14 34.08 18.83
C THR A 187 8.68 33.73 18.49
N LYS A 188 8.13 34.29 17.40
CA LYS A 188 6.75 34.07 16.95
C LYS A 188 6.64 33.20 15.71
N SER A 189 7.76 32.73 15.17
CA SER A 189 7.78 32.01 13.90
C SER A 189 7.12 32.82 12.78
N GLU A 190 7.55 34.07 12.59
CA GLU A 190 7.12 34.93 11.48
C GLU A 190 7.78 34.50 10.17
N ILE A 191 9.07 34.15 10.23
CA ILE A 191 9.90 33.70 9.10
C ILE A 191 10.13 32.19 9.20
N PHE A 192 10.62 31.70 10.35
CA PHE A 192 11.10 30.32 10.53
C PHE A 192 10.17 29.49 11.43
N GLN A 193 9.91 28.23 11.05
CA GLN A 193 9.15 27.27 11.84
C GLN A 193 9.90 25.97 12.05
N ASN A 194 10.60 25.91 13.17
CA ASN A 194 11.16 24.68 13.71
C ASN A 194 10.01 23.79 14.21
N LEU A 195 9.96 22.53 13.76
CA LEU A 195 8.82 21.64 14.04
C LEU A 195 9.01 20.75 15.27
N ASN A 196 10.24 20.60 15.77
CA ASN A 196 10.50 19.87 17.00
C ASN A 196 9.76 20.53 18.19
N GLY A 197 8.87 19.77 18.85
CA GLY A 197 8.01 20.28 19.92
C GLY A 197 6.92 21.28 19.47
N ALA A 198 6.76 21.53 18.18
CA ALA A 198 5.79 22.50 17.62
C ALA A 198 4.87 21.90 16.53
N LEU A 199 4.96 20.60 16.26
CA LEU A 199 4.12 19.93 15.24
C LEU A 199 2.61 20.11 15.50
N ALA A 200 2.21 20.18 16.77
CA ALA A 200 0.82 20.42 17.16
C ALA A 200 0.40 21.88 17.01
N ASP A 201 1.31 22.81 16.72
CA ASP A 201 1.04 24.25 16.63
C ASP A 201 0.70 24.69 15.19
N VAL A 202 0.85 23.78 14.23
CA VAL A 202 0.77 24.07 12.79
C VAL A 202 -0.31 23.25 12.08
N THR A 203 -0.82 23.79 10.99
CA THR A 203 -1.73 23.09 10.07
C THR A 203 -1.49 23.55 8.63
N ILE A 204 -1.91 22.75 7.65
CA ILE A 204 -1.90 23.15 6.25
C ILE A 204 -3.18 23.91 5.95
N LYS A 205 -3.05 25.07 5.30
CA LYS A 205 -4.16 25.83 4.74
C LYS A 205 -4.03 25.92 3.23
N TYR A 206 -5.18 26.10 2.59
CA TYR A 206 -5.32 26.17 1.14
C TYR A 206 -6.00 27.48 0.74
N LYS A 207 -5.49 28.09 -0.32
CA LYS A 207 -6.11 29.21 -1.00
C LYS A 207 -6.04 28.95 -2.49
N SER A 208 -7.15 28.48 -3.08
CA SER A 208 -7.20 28.04 -4.47
C SER A 208 -6.21 26.90 -4.73
N ASP A 209 -5.23 27.12 -5.58
CA ASP A 209 -4.13 26.26 -6.01
C ASP A 209 -2.85 26.48 -5.18
N HIS A 210 -2.93 27.34 -4.16
CA HIS A 210 -1.83 27.59 -3.25
C HIS A 210 -2.01 26.92 -1.89
N SER A 211 -0.95 26.30 -1.38
CA SER A 211 -0.88 25.59 -0.10
C SER A 211 0.20 26.23 0.79
N TYR A 212 -0.12 26.45 2.05
CA TYR A 212 0.81 27.10 2.97
C TYR A 212 0.67 26.57 4.40
N LEU A 213 1.75 26.68 5.16
CA LEU A 213 1.75 26.36 6.58
C LEU A 213 1.18 27.51 7.39
N TYR A 214 0.31 27.20 8.34
CA TYR A 214 -0.23 28.18 9.27
C TYR A 214 0.04 27.76 10.71
N ASN A 215 0.74 28.60 11.47
CA ASN A 215 0.88 28.44 12.91
C ASN A 215 -0.32 29.11 13.59
N PHE A 216 -1.21 28.33 14.20
CA PHE A 216 -2.42 28.88 14.80
C PHE A 216 -2.20 29.43 16.21
N LYS A 217 -1.07 29.12 16.87
CA LYS A 217 -0.71 29.71 18.17
C LYS A 217 -0.24 31.15 18.03
N THR A 218 0.54 31.45 16.99
CA THR A 218 1.10 32.78 16.75
C THR A 218 0.35 33.55 15.66
N GLY A 219 -0.45 32.87 14.83
CA GLY A 219 -1.21 33.47 13.74
C GLY A 219 -0.39 33.76 12.49
N THR A 220 0.75 33.09 12.31
CA THR A 220 1.75 33.36 11.26
C THR A 220 1.76 32.31 10.15
N THR A 221 2.46 32.62 9.05
CA THR A 221 2.67 31.72 7.89
C THR A 221 4.17 31.53 7.60
N PRO A 222 4.85 30.64 8.35
CA PRO A 222 6.31 30.49 8.28
C PRO A 222 6.79 29.37 7.33
N ILE A 223 8.12 29.28 7.24
CA ILE A 223 8.90 28.26 6.51
C ILE A 223 9.15 27.04 7.42
N PRO A 224 8.63 25.83 7.11
CA PRO A 224 8.78 24.63 7.94
C PRO A 224 9.97 23.75 7.59
N GLU A 225 10.23 22.81 8.51
CA GLU A 225 11.27 21.80 8.42
C GLU A 225 10.75 20.37 8.73
N PHE A 226 10.07 19.68 7.78
CA PHE A 226 9.65 18.27 7.92
C PHE A 226 9.03 17.61 6.66
N ASN A 227 9.25 16.30 6.47
CA ASN A 227 8.84 15.52 5.29
C ASN A 227 7.32 15.38 5.06
N ARG A 228 6.51 15.07 6.10
CA ARG A 228 5.07 14.78 5.93
C ARG A 228 4.29 15.98 5.42
N ILE A 229 4.56 17.13 6.04
CA ILE A 229 3.89 18.40 5.74
C ILE A 229 4.30 18.88 4.34
N ALA A 230 5.52 18.56 3.93
CA ALA A 230 6.02 18.89 2.60
C ALA A 230 5.30 18.19 1.44
N ASN A 231 4.52 17.12 1.69
CA ASN A 231 3.65 16.54 0.65
C ASN A 231 2.61 17.54 0.13
N TYR A 232 2.23 18.50 0.98
CA TYR A 232 1.21 19.49 0.66
C TYR A 232 1.81 20.81 0.20
N LEU A 233 2.89 21.26 0.85
CA LEU A 233 3.54 22.54 0.61
C LEU A 233 4.19 22.65 -0.77
N VAL A 234 4.52 23.89 -1.16
CA VAL A 234 5.06 24.20 -2.50
C VAL A 234 4.12 23.64 -3.57
N ASP A 235 2.83 23.78 -3.27
CA ASP A 235 1.70 23.33 -4.05
C ASP A 235 1.86 21.88 -4.46
N GLY A 236 2.28 21.00 -3.55
CA GLY A 236 2.39 19.57 -3.81
C GLY A 236 1.02 18.93 -4.00
N TRP A 237 0.08 19.30 -3.13
CA TRP A 237 -1.32 18.86 -3.19
C TRP A 237 -2.26 19.99 -2.73
N THR A 238 -3.37 20.19 -3.44
CA THR A 238 -4.40 21.18 -3.07
C THR A 238 -5.81 20.64 -3.23
N THR A 239 -6.76 21.25 -2.50
CA THR A 239 -8.18 20.89 -2.58
C THR A 239 -8.82 21.21 -3.93
N SER A 240 -8.28 22.19 -4.67
CA SER A 240 -8.81 22.62 -5.97
C SER A 240 -8.24 21.81 -7.14
N SER A 241 -6.95 21.48 -7.09
CA SER A 241 -6.21 20.91 -8.23
C SER A 241 -5.75 19.48 -8.00
N GLY A 242 -5.94 18.94 -6.79
CA GLY A 242 -5.43 17.62 -6.40
C GLY A 242 -3.91 17.62 -6.34
N CYS A 243 -3.30 16.51 -6.78
CA CYS A 243 -1.85 16.33 -6.74
C CYS A 243 -1.15 17.02 -7.92
N LEU A 244 -0.45 18.11 -7.63
CA LEU A 244 0.38 18.83 -8.60
C LEU A 244 1.80 18.26 -8.64
N SER A 245 2.31 17.74 -7.52
CA SER A 245 3.62 17.06 -7.46
C SER A 245 3.69 15.78 -8.30
N CYS A 246 2.55 15.14 -8.56
CA CYS A 246 2.43 13.91 -9.35
C CYS A 246 2.79 14.07 -10.83
N LYS A 247 2.88 15.32 -11.32
CA LYS A 247 3.26 15.65 -12.70
C LYS A 247 4.69 16.19 -12.80
N ARG A 248 5.39 16.26 -11.67
CA ARG A 248 6.75 16.82 -11.60
C ARG A 248 7.78 15.73 -11.83
N ASP A 249 8.79 16.08 -12.62
CA ASP A 249 9.95 15.25 -12.95
C ASP A 249 9.58 13.86 -13.51
N THR A 250 8.40 13.74 -14.12
CA THR A 250 7.95 12.50 -14.74
C THR A 250 8.71 12.23 -16.03
N ILE A 251 8.96 10.96 -16.31
CA ILE A 251 9.44 10.51 -17.62
C ILE A 251 8.28 9.88 -18.40
N SER A 252 8.40 9.80 -19.72
CA SER A 252 7.41 9.12 -20.56
C SER A 252 8.04 7.90 -21.20
N LEU A 253 7.34 6.77 -21.12
CA LEU A 253 7.64 5.54 -21.85
C LEU A 253 6.81 5.42 -23.14
N GLU A 254 5.95 6.40 -23.42
CA GLU A 254 5.06 6.39 -24.57
C GLU A 254 5.86 6.40 -25.88
N GLY A 255 5.55 5.48 -26.79
CA GLY A 255 6.23 5.35 -28.08
C GLY A 255 7.65 4.79 -28.03
N MET A 256 8.19 4.44 -26.86
CA MET A 256 9.45 3.70 -26.77
C MET A 256 9.28 2.28 -27.34
N LYS A 257 10.29 1.82 -28.08
CA LYS A 257 10.35 0.43 -28.54
C LYS A 257 10.71 -0.48 -27.36
N ASP A 258 10.29 -1.73 -27.41
CA ASP A 258 10.55 -2.69 -26.33
C ASP A 258 12.04 -2.83 -25.99
N ASP A 259 12.92 -2.80 -26.99
CA ASP A 259 14.38 -2.89 -26.80
C ASP A 259 14.99 -1.67 -26.09
N ASP A 260 14.32 -0.52 -26.16
CA ASP A 260 14.74 0.75 -25.56
C ASP A 260 14.18 0.92 -24.14
N LEU A 261 13.20 0.11 -23.73
CA LEU A 261 12.60 0.18 -22.40
C LEU A 261 13.62 -0.21 -21.31
N PRO A 262 13.58 0.41 -20.11
CA PRO A 262 14.52 0.11 -19.04
C PRO A 262 14.61 -1.38 -18.67
N THR A 263 15.79 -1.84 -18.28
CA THR A 263 15.95 -3.21 -17.77
C THR A 263 15.46 -3.33 -16.33
N ILE A 264 14.76 -4.41 -16.01
CA ILE A 264 14.12 -4.61 -14.70
C ILE A 264 14.63 -5.92 -14.09
N LEU A 265 14.99 -5.90 -12.80
CA LEU A 265 14.99 -7.11 -11.99
C LEU A 265 13.63 -7.22 -11.30
N LEU A 266 12.78 -8.16 -11.71
CA LEU A 266 11.51 -8.48 -11.08
C LEU A 266 11.75 -9.53 -10.00
N ALA A 267 11.57 -9.16 -8.73
CA ALA A 267 11.78 -10.04 -7.59
C ALA A 267 10.44 -10.44 -6.96
N LEU A 268 10.12 -11.73 -7.00
CA LEU A 268 8.91 -12.32 -6.41
C LEU A 268 9.26 -13.03 -5.10
N PHE A 269 8.55 -12.70 -4.02
CA PHE A 269 8.78 -13.28 -2.68
C PHE A 269 7.55 -14.03 -2.18
N ILE A 270 7.70 -15.33 -1.95
CA ILE A 270 6.68 -16.22 -1.41
C ILE A 270 7.18 -16.69 -0.04
N GLU A 271 6.90 -15.89 1.00
CA GLU A 271 7.48 -16.05 2.36
C GLU A 271 6.58 -16.77 3.35
N PHE A 272 5.33 -17.02 2.95
CA PHE A 272 4.29 -17.67 3.74
C PHE A 272 3.23 -18.31 2.82
N PRO A 273 2.48 -19.32 3.32
CA PRO A 273 1.35 -19.86 2.58
C PRO A 273 0.37 -18.74 2.25
N THR A 274 -0.04 -18.68 0.99
CA THR A 274 -0.72 -17.51 0.42
C THR A 274 -1.90 -17.99 -0.41
N PRO A 275 -3.13 -17.56 -0.09
CA PRO A 275 -4.30 -17.84 -0.92
C PRO A 275 -4.14 -17.28 -2.34
N PHE A 276 -4.76 -17.94 -3.31
CA PHE A 276 -4.85 -17.43 -4.69
C PHE A 276 -3.48 -17.18 -5.35
N ILE A 277 -2.52 -18.07 -5.10
CA ILE A 277 -1.15 -17.96 -5.63
C ILE A 277 -1.11 -18.09 -7.17
N GLU A 278 -2.02 -18.88 -7.75
CA GLU A 278 -2.13 -19.03 -9.20
C GLU A 278 -2.55 -17.70 -9.85
N GLU A 279 -3.53 -17.01 -9.26
CA GLU A 279 -3.99 -15.69 -9.69
C GLU A 279 -2.88 -14.64 -9.56
N TYR A 280 -2.11 -14.68 -8.46
CA TYR A 280 -0.94 -13.83 -8.25
C TYR A 280 0.09 -14.00 -9.38
N LEU A 281 0.51 -15.23 -9.64
CA LEU A 281 1.52 -15.56 -10.67
C LEU A 281 1.03 -15.21 -12.07
N GLU A 282 -0.24 -15.49 -12.38
CA GLU A 282 -0.85 -15.15 -13.67
C GLU A 282 -1.04 -13.64 -13.86
N ARG A 283 -1.28 -12.87 -12.79
CA ARG A 283 -1.33 -11.40 -12.86
C ARG A 283 0.06 -10.80 -13.11
N VAL A 284 1.09 -11.34 -12.47
CA VAL A 284 2.49 -10.95 -12.71
C VAL A 284 2.90 -11.22 -14.17
N SER A 285 2.54 -12.38 -14.73
CA SER A 285 2.86 -12.70 -16.14
C SER A 285 2.16 -11.79 -17.16
N LYS A 286 1.06 -11.14 -16.75
CA LYS A 286 0.26 -10.21 -17.55
C LYS A 286 0.70 -8.75 -17.43
N LEU A 287 1.70 -8.43 -16.62
CA LEU A 287 2.28 -7.08 -16.58
C LEU A 287 2.59 -6.61 -18.01
N ASN A 288 2.15 -5.41 -18.35
CA ASN A 288 2.36 -4.79 -19.65
C ASN A 288 3.80 -4.27 -19.76
N TYR A 289 4.76 -5.19 -19.77
CA TYR A 289 6.18 -4.90 -19.92
C TYR A 289 6.84 -6.08 -20.66
N PRO A 290 7.76 -5.84 -21.61
CA PRO A 290 8.40 -6.93 -22.34
C PRO A 290 9.22 -7.80 -21.39
N LYS A 291 8.83 -9.08 -21.25
CA LYS A 291 9.54 -10.04 -20.39
C LYS A 291 11.01 -10.23 -20.79
N SER A 292 11.35 -10.00 -22.08
CA SER A 292 12.72 -9.96 -22.59
C SER A 292 13.59 -8.82 -22.01
N ARG A 293 12.98 -7.84 -21.33
CA ARG A 293 13.66 -6.76 -20.58
C ARG A 293 13.66 -7.00 -19.07
N MET A 294 13.14 -8.15 -18.61
CA MET A 294 12.97 -8.48 -17.20
C MET A 294 13.81 -9.71 -16.84
N ASP A 295 14.69 -9.57 -15.86
CA ASP A 295 15.28 -10.70 -15.15
C ASP A 295 14.37 -11.08 -13.98
N LEU A 296 13.95 -12.34 -13.94
CA LEU A 296 13.07 -12.87 -12.92
C LEU A 296 13.91 -13.44 -11.78
N PHE A 297 13.68 -12.96 -10.57
CA PHE A 297 14.22 -13.51 -9.32
C PHE A 297 13.05 -14.00 -8.48
N ILE A 298 13.06 -15.24 -8.04
CA ILE A 298 12.00 -15.80 -7.21
C ILE A 298 12.63 -16.41 -5.96
N HIS A 299 12.12 -16.03 -4.80
CA HIS A 299 12.37 -16.76 -3.56
C HIS A 299 11.06 -17.37 -3.10
N ASN A 300 11.02 -18.70 -3.07
CA ASN A 300 9.94 -19.46 -2.45
C ASN A 300 10.46 -20.10 -1.17
N LYS A 301 9.87 -19.72 -0.05
CA LYS A 301 10.17 -20.30 1.26
C LYS A 301 9.23 -21.45 1.62
N GLU A 302 8.12 -21.59 0.89
CA GLU A 302 7.03 -22.50 1.24
C GLU A 302 6.92 -23.67 0.26
N ASP A 303 7.20 -24.88 0.77
CA ASP A 303 7.09 -26.11 -0.03
C ASP A 303 5.69 -26.31 -0.62
N TYR A 304 4.65 -25.80 0.05
CA TYR A 304 3.27 -25.82 -0.39
C TYR A 304 3.09 -25.27 -1.81
N HIS A 305 3.78 -24.16 -2.14
CA HIS A 305 3.64 -23.45 -3.42
C HIS A 305 4.62 -23.93 -4.52
N SER A 306 5.44 -24.93 -4.24
CA SER A 306 6.47 -25.39 -5.18
C SER A 306 5.88 -25.93 -6.49
N LYS A 307 4.68 -26.52 -6.46
CA LYS A 307 4.01 -27.03 -7.67
C LYS A 307 3.44 -25.90 -8.52
N ASP A 308 2.84 -24.89 -7.90
CA ASP A 308 2.29 -23.73 -8.59
C ASP A 308 3.41 -22.94 -9.28
N LEU A 309 4.53 -22.79 -8.58
CA LEU A 309 5.72 -22.15 -9.16
C LEU A 309 6.31 -22.95 -10.32
N ALA A 310 6.38 -24.27 -10.22
CA ALA A 310 6.85 -25.11 -11.32
C ALA A 310 5.98 -24.95 -12.57
N ALA A 311 4.65 -24.93 -12.42
CA ALA A 311 3.71 -24.71 -13.53
C ALA A 311 3.87 -23.32 -14.15
N PHE A 312 4.07 -22.28 -13.34
CA PHE A 312 4.35 -20.93 -13.81
C PHE A 312 5.65 -20.85 -14.63
N LEU A 313 6.73 -21.46 -14.12
CA LEU A 313 8.02 -21.49 -14.80
C LEU A 313 7.97 -22.29 -16.10
N GLU A 314 7.29 -23.44 -16.12
CA GLU A 314 7.08 -24.22 -17.35
C GLU A 314 6.41 -23.37 -18.45
N LYS A 315 5.46 -22.51 -18.07
CA LYS A 315 4.72 -21.67 -19.02
C LYS A 315 5.49 -20.44 -19.50
N TYR A 316 6.21 -19.76 -18.61
CA TYR A 316 6.71 -18.40 -18.87
C TYR A 316 8.22 -18.23 -18.80
N ASN A 317 8.99 -19.22 -18.31
CA ASN A 317 10.43 -19.05 -18.05
C ASN A 317 11.21 -18.57 -19.29
N ASP A 318 10.91 -19.11 -20.46
CA ASP A 318 11.62 -18.82 -21.70
C ASP A 318 11.30 -17.44 -22.30
N GLU A 319 10.27 -16.75 -21.79
CA GLU A 319 9.94 -15.37 -22.18
C GLU A 319 10.78 -14.34 -21.42
N TYR A 320 11.29 -14.68 -20.23
CA TYR A 320 12.10 -13.78 -19.40
C TYR A 320 13.56 -13.75 -19.88
N ARG A 321 14.24 -12.62 -19.66
CA ARG A 321 15.64 -12.46 -20.04
C ARG A 321 16.56 -13.45 -19.34
N SER A 322 16.31 -13.69 -18.06
CA SER A 322 16.93 -14.72 -17.24
C SER A 322 16.07 -14.99 -16.02
N THR A 323 16.24 -16.16 -15.40
CA THR A 323 15.49 -16.56 -14.21
C THR A 323 16.43 -17.13 -13.15
N THR A 324 16.29 -16.66 -11.91
CA THR A 324 16.94 -17.20 -10.71
C THR A 324 15.87 -17.62 -9.72
N VAL A 325 15.91 -18.87 -9.24
CA VAL A 325 14.93 -19.40 -8.29
C VAL A 325 15.66 -19.90 -7.06
N LEU A 326 15.23 -19.44 -5.90
CA LEU A 326 15.64 -19.91 -4.58
C LEU A 326 14.47 -20.68 -3.98
N SER A 327 14.72 -21.94 -3.66
CA SER A 327 13.75 -22.92 -3.20
C SER A 327 13.70 -23.01 -1.67
N PRO A 328 12.66 -23.62 -1.10
CA PRO A 328 12.59 -23.83 0.35
C PRO A 328 13.77 -24.64 0.89
N SER A 329 14.30 -25.56 0.07
CA SER A 329 15.45 -26.41 0.43
C SER A 329 16.77 -25.64 0.59
N ASP A 330 16.86 -24.41 0.07
CA ASP A 330 18.03 -23.55 0.25
C ASP A 330 18.11 -22.97 1.67
N GLY A 331 17.02 -23.00 2.44
CA GLY A 331 17.00 -22.62 3.86
C GLY A 331 17.33 -21.15 4.12
N LEU A 332 17.09 -20.28 3.14
CA LEU A 332 17.37 -18.85 3.23
C LEU A 332 16.28 -18.13 4.04
N SER A 333 16.71 -17.17 4.86
CA SER A 333 15.78 -16.24 5.48
C SER A 333 15.34 -15.19 4.46
N GLU A 334 14.13 -14.66 4.63
CA GLU A 334 13.57 -13.57 3.82
C GLU A 334 14.56 -12.40 3.65
N ALA A 335 15.16 -11.92 4.75
CA ALA A 335 16.13 -10.82 4.70
C ALA A 335 17.38 -11.15 3.84
N ASN A 336 17.84 -12.40 3.86
CA ASN A 336 18.96 -12.84 3.02
C ASN A 336 18.53 -12.90 1.54
N ALA A 337 17.33 -13.44 1.28
CA ALA A 337 16.80 -13.54 -0.07
C ALA A 337 16.56 -12.17 -0.71
N ARG A 338 15.95 -11.23 0.01
CA ARG A 338 15.75 -9.85 -0.45
C ARG A 338 17.08 -9.12 -0.67
N THR A 339 18.06 -9.35 0.20
CA THR A 339 19.42 -8.82 0.03
C THR A 339 20.08 -9.35 -1.24
N TRP A 340 19.99 -10.67 -1.47
CA TRP A 340 20.54 -11.27 -2.68
C TRP A 340 19.84 -10.75 -3.93
N ALA A 341 18.51 -10.59 -3.93
CA ALA A 341 17.80 -10.01 -5.05
C ALA A 341 18.35 -8.61 -5.43
N ILE A 342 18.61 -7.74 -4.45
CA ILE A 342 19.25 -6.42 -4.69
C ILE A 342 20.68 -6.56 -5.26
N GLU A 343 21.47 -7.48 -4.71
CA GLU A 343 22.83 -7.73 -5.22
C GLU A 343 22.82 -8.28 -6.65
N GLU A 344 21.85 -9.13 -6.98
CA GLU A 344 21.66 -9.69 -8.32
C GLU A 344 21.25 -8.59 -9.31
N GLY A 345 20.30 -7.74 -8.92
CA GLY A 345 19.92 -6.56 -9.70
C GLY A 345 21.11 -5.63 -9.96
N THR A 346 21.96 -5.43 -8.94
CA THR A 346 23.20 -4.66 -9.03
C THR A 346 24.20 -5.29 -10.00
N LYS A 347 24.46 -6.60 -9.89
CA LYS A 347 25.37 -7.34 -10.78
C LYS A 347 24.91 -7.30 -12.23
N LYS A 348 23.60 -7.39 -12.48
CA LYS A 348 23.00 -7.34 -13.81
C LYS A 348 22.86 -5.92 -14.38
N LEU A 349 23.25 -4.90 -13.63
CA LEU A 349 23.09 -3.49 -14.00
C LEU A 349 21.64 -3.18 -14.38
N SER A 350 20.69 -3.73 -13.63
CA SER A 350 19.27 -3.48 -13.86
C SER A 350 18.97 -2.01 -13.59
N GLN A 351 18.23 -1.36 -14.49
CA GLN A 351 17.88 0.04 -14.35
C GLN A 351 16.81 0.26 -13.28
N TYR A 352 16.00 -0.76 -12.98
CA TYR A 352 15.10 -0.78 -11.85
C TYR A 352 15.04 -2.16 -11.18
N PHE A 353 14.71 -2.15 -9.89
CA PHE A 353 14.36 -3.33 -9.10
C PHE A 353 12.89 -3.24 -8.71
N PHE A 354 12.10 -4.25 -9.06
CA PHE A 354 10.67 -4.29 -8.78
C PHE A 354 10.35 -5.48 -7.86
N ASN A 355 10.05 -5.17 -6.59
CA ASN A 355 9.66 -6.14 -5.58
C ASN A 355 8.16 -6.41 -5.68
N VAL A 356 7.75 -7.67 -5.64
CA VAL A 356 6.36 -8.08 -5.50
C VAL A 356 6.27 -9.27 -4.55
N ASP A 357 5.56 -9.10 -3.45
CA ASP A 357 5.27 -10.17 -2.49
C ASP A 357 4.00 -10.91 -2.89
N SER A 358 3.95 -12.20 -2.57
CA SER A 358 2.84 -13.11 -2.90
C SER A 358 1.45 -12.66 -2.44
N ASN A 359 1.36 -11.83 -1.38
CA ASN A 359 0.08 -11.32 -0.90
C ASN A 359 -0.46 -10.11 -1.69
N ILE A 360 0.24 -9.68 -2.75
CA ILE A 360 -0.16 -8.54 -3.59
C ILE A 360 -0.80 -9.02 -4.88
N GLN A 361 -2.08 -8.73 -5.06
CA GLN A 361 -2.80 -9.01 -6.31
C GLN A 361 -2.77 -7.78 -7.22
N ILE A 362 -1.91 -7.81 -8.24
CA ILE A 362 -1.80 -6.71 -9.22
C ILE A 362 -2.95 -6.81 -10.23
N GLU A 363 -3.92 -5.90 -10.14
CA GLU A 363 -5.09 -5.87 -11.02
C GLU A 363 -4.84 -5.03 -12.28
N ASP A 364 -3.99 -4.00 -12.21
CA ASP A 364 -3.65 -3.15 -13.37
C ASP A 364 -2.34 -3.62 -14.03
N PRO A 365 -2.39 -4.17 -15.27
CA PRO A 365 -1.20 -4.56 -16.02
C PRO A 365 -0.17 -3.45 -16.22
N ASN A 366 -0.57 -2.18 -16.20
CA ASN A 366 0.33 -1.05 -16.44
C ASN A 366 1.11 -0.60 -15.21
N THR A 367 0.87 -1.21 -14.04
CA THR A 367 1.46 -0.80 -12.75
C THR A 367 2.96 -0.50 -12.85
N LEU A 368 3.75 -1.40 -13.43
CA LEU A 368 5.20 -1.21 -13.55
C LEU A 368 5.56 0.02 -14.40
N ARG A 369 4.87 0.25 -15.52
CA ARG A 369 5.10 1.43 -16.37
C ARG A 369 4.76 2.71 -15.62
N ASP A 370 3.62 2.76 -14.94
CA ASP A 370 3.21 3.95 -14.21
C ASP A 370 4.22 4.31 -13.11
N LEU A 371 4.76 3.31 -12.40
CA LEU A 371 5.76 3.53 -11.36
C LEU A 371 7.09 4.05 -11.94
N ILE A 372 7.51 3.53 -13.09
CA ILE A 372 8.71 4.02 -13.80
C ILE A 372 8.52 5.47 -14.26
N GLU A 373 7.36 5.79 -14.85
CA GLU A 373 7.04 7.13 -15.36
C GLU A 373 6.99 8.19 -14.25
N GLN A 374 6.68 7.80 -13.01
CA GLN A 374 6.77 8.69 -11.85
C GLN A 374 8.20 9.07 -11.48
N ASN A 375 9.23 8.37 -11.98
CA ASN A 375 10.64 8.73 -11.82
C ASN A 375 11.01 9.13 -10.38
N ARG A 376 10.83 8.20 -9.45
CA ARG A 376 11.17 8.36 -8.03
C ARG A 376 12.22 7.34 -7.64
N THR A 377 13.05 7.70 -6.65
CA THR A 377 14.13 6.83 -6.14
C THR A 377 13.57 5.51 -5.60
N ILE A 378 12.48 5.58 -4.83
CA ILE A 378 11.69 4.43 -4.35
C ILE A 378 10.21 4.79 -4.41
N ILE A 379 9.38 3.96 -5.04
CA ILE A 379 7.93 4.19 -5.14
C ILE A 379 7.11 2.90 -5.02
N ALA A 380 6.05 2.94 -4.22
CA ALA A 380 5.07 1.87 -4.08
C ALA A 380 3.69 2.29 -4.62
N PRO A 381 2.98 1.43 -5.35
CA PRO A 381 1.54 1.58 -5.53
C PRO A 381 0.83 1.22 -4.21
N ILE A 382 -0.14 2.04 -3.80
CA ILE A 382 -0.94 1.76 -2.60
C ILE A 382 -1.93 0.64 -2.92
N THR A 383 -1.81 -0.46 -2.19
CA THR A 383 -2.74 -1.60 -2.20
C THR A 383 -3.43 -1.67 -0.85
N VAL A 384 -4.74 -1.97 -0.87
CA VAL A 384 -5.60 -1.99 0.32
C VAL A 384 -6.26 -3.36 0.39
N ARG A 385 -6.36 -3.95 1.58
CA ARG A 385 -7.12 -5.18 1.79
C ARG A 385 -8.61 -4.91 1.55
N PRO A 386 -9.30 -5.63 0.64
CA PRO A 386 -10.70 -5.38 0.32
C PRO A 386 -11.57 -5.38 1.59
N TYR A 387 -12.54 -4.45 1.65
CA TYR A 387 -13.46 -4.28 2.78
C TYR A 387 -12.81 -3.95 4.14
N LYS A 388 -11.52 -3.61 4.15
CA LYS A 388 -10.74 -3.22 5.34
C LYS A 388 -9.99 -1.91 5.06
N LEU A 389 -9.19 -1.49 6.04
CA LEU A 389 -8.34 -0.28 5.96
C LEU A 389 -6.85 -0.59 5.93
N TRP A 390 -6.48 -1.86 6.16
CA TRP A 390 -5.09 -2.31 6.12
C TRP A 390 -4.53 -2.13 4.71
N SER A 391 -3.37 -1.50 4.60
CA SER A 391 -2.69 -1.21 3.34
C SER A 391 -1.18 -1.38 3.48
N ASN A 392 -0.49 -1.42 2.35
CA ASN A 392 0.95 -1.65 2.26
C ASN A 392 1.80 -0.38 2.54
N PHE A 393 1.27 0.60 3.26
CA PHE A 393 2.01 1.80 3.66
C PHE A 393 1.56 2.30 5.03
N TRP A 394 2.45 3.02 5.73
CA TRP A 394 2.09 3.77 6.94
C TRP A 394 2.32 5.26 6.71
N GLY A 395 1.35 6.10 7.08
CA GLY A 395 1.49 7.55 6.99
C GLY A 395 2.29 8.19 8.14
N ALA A 396 2.52 7.46 9.24
CA ALA A 396 3.34 7.90 10.36
C ALA A 396 4.03 6.72 11.07
N VAL A 397 5.06 7.03 11.84
CA VAL A 397 5.73 6.10 12.76
C VAL A 397 5.88 6.73 14.13
N THR A 398 5.91 5.90 15.18
CA THR A 398 6.26 6.33 16.53
C THR A 398 7.75 6.68 16.60
N LYS A 399 8.19 7.31 17.71
CA LYS A 399 9.62 7.56 17.97
C LYS A 399 10.48 6.29 17.97
N THR A 400 9.87 5.13 18.24
CA THR A 400 10.54 3.82 18.23
C THR A 400 10.45 3.10 16.88
N GLY A 401 9.90 3.75 15.85
CA GLY A 401 9.82 3.22 14.48
C GLY A 401 8.64 2.30 14.19
N TRP A 402 7.70 2.16 15.13
CA TRP A 402 6.50 1.32 14.98
C TRP A 402 5.35 2.07 14.33
N TYR A 403 4.32 1.34 13.89
CA TYR A 403 3.13 1.91 13.27
C TYR A 403 2.51 3.06 14.08
N ALA A 404 2.24 4.17 13.40
CA ALA A 404 1.34 5.20 13.88
C ALA A 404 0.40 5.63 12.74
N ARG A 405 -0.84 5.96 13.05
CA ARG A 405 -1.78 6.46 12.05
C ARG A 405 -1.56 7.96 11.82
N SER A 406 -1.38 8.37 10.56
CA SER A 406 -1.41 9.79 10.19
C SER A 406 -2.84 10.30 10.06
N GLU A 407 -3.00 11.63 10.17
CA GLU A 407 -4.31 12.30 10.07
C GLU A 407 -4.99 12.10 8.71
N ASP A 408 -4.19 12.02 7.64
CA ASP A 408 -4.63 11.87 6.25
C ASP A 408 -4.77 10.41 5.79
N TYR A 409 -4.35 9.42 6.60
CA TYR A 409 -4.30 8.01 6.23
C TYR A 409 -5.63 7.49 5.66
N MET A 410 -6.73 7.76 6.35
CA MET A 410 -8.07 7.29 5.95
C MET A 410 -8.47 7.87 4.60
N ASN A 411 -8.20 9.15 4.37
CA ASN A 411 -8.56 9.80 3.13
C ASN A 411 -7.70 9.30 1.95
N ILE A 412 -6.45 8.92 2.20
CA ILE A 412 -5.57 8.30 1.19
C ILE A 412 -6.07 6.89 0.84
N VAL A 413 -6.33 6.04 1.84
CA VAL A 413 -6.81 4.66 1.65
C VAL A 413 -8.18 4.62 0.95
N GLU A 414 -9.07 5.54 1.29
CA GLU A 414 -10.41 5.66 0.67
C GLU A 414 -10.41 6.43 -0.66
N TYR A 415 -9.23 6.77 -1.20
CA TYR A 415 -9.08 7.51 -2.46
C TYR A 415 -9.77 8.90 -2.49
N LYS A 416 -10.05 9.48 -1.32
CA LYS A 416 -10.53 10.86 -1.18
C LYS A 416 -9.42 11.87 -1.45
N LEU A 417 -8.20 11.55 -1.01
CA LEU A 417 -6.97 12.26 -1.38
C LEU A 417 -6.17 11.35 -2.31
N LYS A 418 -6.18 11.64 -3.60
CA LYS A 418 -5.34 10.96 -4.59
C LYS A 418 -4.07 11.77 -4.83
N GLY A 419 -2.92 11.10 -4.79
CA GLY A 419 -1.63 11.76 -4.95
C GLY A 419 -0.43 10.84 -4.87
N LEU A 420 0.72 11.49 -4.72
CA LEU A 420 2.04 10.90 -4.53
C LEU A 420 2.55 11.40 -3.18
N TRP A 421 2.80 10.46 -2.28
CA TRP A 421 2.99 10.74 -0.86
C TRP A 421 4.38 10.27 -0.42
N ASN A 422 5.22 11.15 0.10
CA ASN A 422 6.40 10.74 0.87
C ASN A 422 5.93 10.18 2.21
N VAL A 423 6.16 8.89 2.44
CA VAL A 423 5.66 8.13 3.58
C VAL A 423 6.81 7.43 4.31
N PRO A 424 6.71 7.24 5.64
CA PRO A 424 7.78 6.59 6.39
C PRO A 424 7.88 5.08 6.18
N TYR A 425 6.88 4.41 5.61
CA TYR A 425 6.88 2.95 5.44
C TYR A 425 6.08 2.56 4.21
N ILE A 426 6.63 1.62 3.44
CA ILE A 426 6.00 0.89 2.34
C ILE A 426 6.39 -0.60 2.47
N SER A 427 5.58 -1.50 1.93
CA SER A 427 5.88 -2.94 1.89
C SER A 427 5.21 -3.64 0.71
N GLY A 428 5.56 -4.91 0.50
CA GLY A 428 4.91 -5.82 -0.45
C GLY A 428 5.21 -5.56 -1.92
N ILE A 429 4.95 -4.35 -2.41
CA ILE A 429 5.14 -3.97 -3.81
C ILE A 429 5.79 -2.60 -3.92
N TYR A 430 6.96 -2.53 -4.55
CA TYR A 430 7.68 -1.28 -4.74
C TYR A 430 8.74 -1.38 -5.83
N LEU A 431 8.99 -0.24 -6.48
CA LEU A 431 10.02 -0.03 -7.48
C LEU A 431 11.16 0.79 -6.88
N ILE A 432 12.40 0.36 -7.10
CA ILE A 432 13.63 1.04 -6.70
C ILE A 432 14.43 1.40 -7.94
N GLN A 433 14.91 2.63 -8.03
CA GLN A 433 15.82 3.06 -9.08
C GLN A 433 17.17 2.33 -8.97
N GLY A 434 17.67 1.79 -10.09
CA GLY A 434 18.82 0.89 -10.09
C GLY A 434 20.12 1.50 -9.60
N SER A 435 20.29 2.82 -9.76
CA SER A 435 21.44 3.57 -9.21
C SER A 435 21.53 3.50 -7.69
N LEU A 436 20.42 3.21 -6.99
CA LEU A 436 20.39 3.12 -5.54
C LEU A 436 20.79 1.72 -5.03
N MET A 437 20.55 0.65 -5.80
CA MET A 437 20.76 -0.74 -5.37
C MET A 437 22.13 -1.03 -4.72
N PRO A 438 23.29 -0.52 -5.22
CA PRO A 438 24.59 -0.78 -4.60
C PRO A 438 24.68 -0.34 -3.13
N SER A 439 23.89 0.66 -2.73
CA SER A 439 23.84 1.17 -1.35
C SER A 439 22.86 0.41 -0.44
N LEU A 440 22.04 -0.49 -1.01
CA LEU A 440 20.93 -1.15 -0.31
C LEU A 440 21.24 -2.58 0.16
N SER A 441 22.45 -3.10 -0.01
CA SER A 441 22.79 -4.50 0.30
C SER A 441 22.65 -4.92 1.78
N ARG A 442 22.33 -3.99 2.71
CA ARG A 442 22.16 -4.31 4.14
C ARG A 442 20.87 -3.77 4.76
N VAL A 443 19.95 -3.25 3.94
CA VAL A 443 18.77 -2.54 4.47
C VAL A 443 17.72 -3.46 5.07
N TYR A 444 17.70 -4.75 4.72
CA TYR A 444 16.73 -5.72 5.25
C TYR A 444 17.10 -6.28 6.64
N TYR A 445 18.16 -5.77 7.27
CA TYR A 445 18.56 -6.17 8.63
C TYR A 445 18.46 -5.00 9.61
N TYR A 446 17.58 -5.14 10.60
CA TYR A 446 17.53 -4.23 11.73
C TYR A 446 17.01 -4.92 12.99
N HIS A 447 17.65 -4.63 14.13
CA HIS A 447 17.40 -5.24 15.44
C HIS A 447 15.93 -5.63 15.73
N HIS A 448 15.67 -6.93 15.88
CA HIS A 448 14.36 -7.48 16.26
C HIS A 448 13.15 -7.02 15.42
N MET A 449 13.39 -6.47 14.22
CA MET A 449 12.37 -6.07 13.25
C MET A 449 12.28 -7.09 12.12
N ASP A 450 11.11 -7.20 11.51
CA ASP A 450 10.94 -7.93 10.24
C ASP A 450 11.68 -7.23 9.08
N ALA A 451 11.72 -7.89 7.92
CA ALA A 451 12.49 -7.42 6.77
C ALA A 451 11.96 -6.08 6.22
N ASP A 452 10.64 -5.88 6.18
CA ASP A 452 10.02 -4.65 5.67
C ASP A 452 10.23 -3.46 6.61
N MET A 453 10.04 -3.66 7.91
CA MET A 453 10.33 -2.64 8.92
C MET A 453 11.82 -2.29 8.94
N SER A 454 12.69 -3.28 8.75
CA SER A 454 14.13 -3.08 8.62
C SER A 454 14.46 -2.24 7.39
N PHE A 455 13.91 -2.61 6.23
CA PHE A 455 14.05 -1.88 4.97
C PHE A 455 13.66 -0.40 5.14
N ALA A 456 12.43 -0.16 5.58
CA ALA A 456 11.92 1.20 5.75
C ALA A 456 12.76 2.00 6.75
N THR A 457 13.18 1.39 7.86
CA THR A 457 13.99 2.05 8.88
C THR A 457 15.37 2.43 8.38
N ASN A 458 16.06 1.52 7.68
CA ASN A 458 17.39 1.77 7.16
C ASN A 458 17.37 2.78 6.00
N VAL A 459 16.38 2.70 5.10
CA VAL A 459 16.18 3.67 4.01
C VAL A 459 15.93 5.08 4.56
N ARG A 460 15.10 5.22 5.61
CA ARG A 460 14.91 6.53 6.28
C ARG A 460 16.20 7.07 6.90
N LYS A 461 17.02 6.20 7.52
CA LYS A 461 18.31 6.61 8.10
C LYS A 461 19.32 7.06 7.06
N MET A 462 19.19 6.59 5.82
CA MET A 462 19.98 7.04 4.68
C MET A 462 19.46 8.35 4.06
N GLY A 463 18.37 8.92 4.57
CA GLY A 463 17.77 10.15 4.04
C GLY A 463 17.08 9.99 2.69
N ILE A 464 16.75 8.75 2.31
CA ILE A 464 16.07 8.43 1.05
C ILE A 464 14.56 8.44 1.27
N PHE A 465 13.82 9.07 0.36
CA PHE A 465 12.36 9.12 0.44
C PHE A 465 11.73 7.84 -0.12
N MET A 466 10.68 7.39 0.56
CA MET A 466 9.79 6.34 0.08
C MET A 466 8.50 6.98 -0.36
N PHE A 467 8.19 6.89 -1.64
CA PHE A 467 6.96 7.44 -2.19
C PHE A 467 5.87 6.35 -2.26
N ALA A 468 4.62 6.73 -2.00
CA ALA A 468 3.46 5.88 -2.20
C ALA A 468 2.46 6.60 -3.11
N THR A 469 1.90 5.91 -4.11
CA THR A 469 0.94 6.49 -5.06
C THR A 469 -0.41 5.77 -5.01
N ASN A 470 -1.48 6.56 -4.93
CA ASN A 470 -2.88 6.10 -5.06
C ASN A 470 -3.62 6.87 -6.16
N MET A 471 -2.90 7.34 -7.18
CA MET A 471 -3.48 8.06 -8.31
C MET A 471 -4.57 7.26 -9.04
N LYS A 472 -4.46 5.93 -9.01
CA LYS A 472 -5.46 4.97 -9.47
C LYS A 472 -5.42 3.69 -8.61
N LYS A 473 -6.38 2.80 -8.81
CA LYS A 473 -6.38 1.47 -8.18
C LYS A 473 -5.42 0.57 -8.99
N PHE A 474 -4.36 0.09 -8.34
CA PHE A 474 -3.36 -0.79 -8.96
C PHE A 474 -3.63 -2.27 -8.66
N GLY A 475 -4.28 -2.55 -7.54
CA GLY A 475 -4.50 -3.90 -7.03
C GLY A 475 -4.93 -3.88 -5.57
N HIS A 476 -4.80 -5.02 -4.90
CA HIS A 476 -5.19 -5.19 -3.50
C HIS A 476 -4.29 -6.19 -2.76
N LEU A 477 -4.48 -6.23 -1.44
CA LEU A 477 -3.82 -7.19 -0.55
C LEU A 477 -4.76 -8.37 -0.26
N VAL A 478 -4.25 -9.59 -0.35
CA VAL A 478 -4.91 -10.76 0.25
C VAL A 478 -4.52 -10.90 1.72
N ASP A 479 -5.45 -11.42 2.50
CA ASP A 479 -5.23 -11.81 3.88
C ASP A 479 -4.60 -13.21 3.93
N VAL A 480 -3.39 -13.29 4.47
CA VAL A 480 -2.63 -14.54 4.61
C VAL A 480 -2.65 -15.06 6.05
N GLU A 481 -3.28 -14.33 6.96
CA GLU A 481 -3.32 -14.71 8.36
C GLU A 481 -4.16 -15.99 8.54
N ASN A 482 -3.54 -17.01 9.13
CA ASN A 482 -4.18 -18.30 9.41
C ASN A 482 -4.68 -19.03 8.15
N PHE A 483 -4.01 -18.88 7.01
CA PHE A 483 -4.33 -19.67 5.83
C PHE A 483 -4.04 -21.16 6.08
N ASP A 484 -5.09 -21.97 6.11
CA ASP A 484 -4.97 -23.42 6.25
C ASP A 484 -4.51 -24.05 4.93
N THR A 485 -3.53 -24.94 4.99
CA THR A 485 -3.00 -25.70 3.85
C THR A 485 -3.32 -27.19 3.92
N SER A 486 -4.23 -27.61 4.79
CA SER A 486 -4.55 -29.02 5.05
C SER A 486 -5.51 -29.66 4.03
N HIS A 487 -6.26 -28.84 3.29
CA HIS A 487 -7.21 -29.27 2.27
C HIS A 487 -6.52 -29.49 0.90
N LEU A 488 -7.21 -30.13 -0.04
CA LEU A 488 -6.71 -30.26 -1.42
C LEU A 488 -6.77 -28.93 -2.15
N HIS A 489 -7.85 -28.18 -1.93
CA HIS A 489 -8.15 -26.90 -2.55
C HIS A 489 -8.44 -25.86 -1.47
N ASN A 490 -7.38 -25.41 -0.81
CA ASN A 490 -7.45 -24.52 0.36
C ASN A 490 -8.15 -23.18 0.08
N ASP A 491 -8.03 -22.65 -1.15
CA ASP A 491 -8.71 -21.43 -1.57
C ASP A 491 -10.25 -21.53 -1.46
N MET A 492 -10.84 -22.74 -1.55
CA MET A 492 -12.29 -22.92 -1.42
C MET A 492 -12.81 -22.49 -0.05
N TYR A 493 -11.96 -22.49 0.97
CA TYR A 493 -12.29 -22.16 2.35
C TYR A 493 -12.10 -20.67 2.67
N GLN A 494 -11.73 -19.84 1.68
CA GLN A 494 -11.35 -18.45 1.88
C GLN A 494 -12.50 -17.43 1.79
N ILE A 495 -13.76 -17.89 1.76
CA ILE A 495 -14.94 -17.01 1.62
C ILE A 495 -15.06 -15.95 2.73
N PHE A 496 -14.48 -16.19 3.91
CA PHE A 496 -14.52 -15.24 5.03
C PHE A 496 -13.35 -14.26 5.03
N GLN A 497 -12.13 -14.76 4.83
CA GLN A 497 -10.90 -13.98 4.93
C GLN A 497 -10.68 -13.14 3.68
N ASN A 498 -10.93 -13.74 2.50
CA ASN A 498 -10.66 -13.15 1.20
C ASN A 498 -11.90 -13.24 0.28
N PRO A 499 -13.05 -12.64 0.68
CA PRO A 499 -14.31 -12.77 -0.08
C PRO A 499 -14.23 -12.21 -1.50
N TRP A 500 -13.38 -11.20 -1.75
CA TRP A 500 -13.21 -10.59 -3.06
C TRP A 500 -12.60 -11.58 -4.06
N ASP A 501 -11.43 -12.13 -3.74
CA ASP A 501 -10.73 -13.11 -4.56
C ASP A 501 -11.50 -14.44 -4.65
N TRP A 502 -12.18 -14.83 -3.55
CA TRP A 502 -13.05 -16.00 -3.56
C TRP A 502 -14.22 -15.84 -4.53
N GLU A 503 -14.88 -14.67 -4.55
CA GLU A 503 -15.97 -14.38 -5.50
C GLU A 503 -15.46 -14.45 -6.95
N GLU A 504 -14.33 -13.81 -7.25
CA GLU A 504 -13.73 -13.81 -8.58
C GLU A 504 -13.41 -15.24 -9.08
N LYS A 505 -12.91 -16.10 -8.20
CA LYS A 505 -12.53 -17.49 -8.56
C LYS A 505 -13.74 -18.43 -8.66
N TYR A 506 -14.69 -18.31 -7.74
CA TYR A 506 -15.68 -19.36 -7.48
C TYR A 506 -17.12 -19.02 -7.84
N ILE A 507 -17.47 -17.76 -8.01
CA ILE A 507 -18.82 -17.38 -8.46
C ILE A 507 -18.88 -17.35 -9.98
N HIS A 508 -20.02 -17.78 -10.52
CA HIS A 508 -20.24 -17.79 -11.97
C HIS A 508 -20.22 -16.35 -12.52
N GLU A 509 -19.54 -16.11 -13.65
CA GLU A 509 -19.40 -14.77 -14.26
C GLU A 509 -20.76 -14.07 -14.52
N ASP A 510 -21.77 -14.83 -14.92
CA ASP A 510 -23.15 -14.37 -15.14
C ASP A 510 -24.03 -14.27 -13.89
N TYR A 511 -23.52 -14.59 -12.69
CA TYR A 511 -24.30 -14.53 -11.44
C TYR A 511 -24.98 -13.17 -11.26
N SER A 512 -24.20 -12.09 -11.32
CA SER A 512 -24.68 -10.72 -11.07
C SER A 512 -25.72 -10.26 -12.11
N LYS A 513 -25.70 -10.82 -13.33
CA LYS A 513 -26.73 -10.54 -14.35
C LYS A 513 -28.11 -11.02 -13.89
N SER A 514 -28.16 -12.11 -13.12
CA SER A 514 -29.40 -12.65 -12.56
C SER A 514 -30.03 -11.73 -11.52
N LEU A 515 -29.29 -10.80 -10.90
CA LEU A 515 -29.81 -9.88 -9.89
C LEU A 515 -30.33 -8.55 -10.46
N GLN A 516 -30.09 -8.26 -11.75
CA GLN A 516 -30.58 -7.04 -12.39
C GLN A 516 -32.12 -7.04 -12.48
N GLU A 517 -32.77 -5.89 -12.30
CA GLU A 517 -34.24 -5.80 -12.19
C GLU A 517 -34.97 -6.39 -13.41
N ASP A 518 -34.50 -6.10 -14.62
CA ASP A 518 -35.15 -6.52 -15.87
C ASP A 518 -34.80 -7.94 -16.33
N THR A 519 -33.89 -8.64 -15.64
CA THR A 519 -33.48 -9.99 -16.06
C THR A 519 -34.58 -11.00 -15.78
N VAL A 520 -35.11 -11.57 -16.87
CA VAL A 520 -36.03 -12.72 -16.84
C VAL A 520 -35.23 -13.97 -16.49
N ILE A 521 -35.63 -14.65 -15.42
CA ILE A 521 -34.98 -15.87 -14.94
C ILE A 521 -35.56 -17.09 -15.67
N ASP A 522 -34.67 -17.99 -16.12
CA ASP A 522 -35.06 -19.26 -16.72
C ASP A 522 -35.92 -20.07 -15.73
N GLN A 523 -37.10 -20.48 -16.19
CA GLN A 523 -38.05 -21.27 -15.41
C GLN A 523 -38.41 -22.55 -16.16
N PRO A 524 -37.51 -23.57 -16.18
CA PRO A 524 -37.70 -24.78 -17.00
C PRO A 524 -38.95 -25.59 -16.65
N CYS A 525 -39.45 -25.48 -15.42
CA CYS A 525 -40.73 -26.04 -14.97
C CYS A 525 -41.45 -24.99 -14.10
N GLN A 526 -42.78 -25.11 -13.97
CA GLN A 526 -43.58 -24.24 -13.09
C GLN A 526 -42.95 -24.14 -11.70
N ASP A 527 -42.62 -22.91 -11.26
CA ASP A 527 -41.99 -22.58 -9.97
C ASP A 527 -40.64 -23.29 -9.69
N VAL A 528 -39.95 -23.71 -10.75
CA VAL A 528 -38.57 -24.19 -10.72
C VAL A 528 -37.70 -23.20 -11.47
N TYR A 529 -36.92 -22.41 -10.73
CA TYR A 529 -36.04 -21.38 -11.29
C TYR A 529 -34.64 -21.92 -11.51
N TRP A 530 -33.92 -21.36 -12.48
CA TRP A 530 -32.60 -21.83 -12.87
C TRP A 530 -31.62 -20.68 -13.03
N PHE A 531 -30.52 -20.73 -12.28
CA PHE A 531 -29.55 -19.64 -12.19
C PHE A 531 -28.12 -20.10 -12.41
N PRO A 532 -27.25 -19.32 -13.09
CA PRO A 532 -25.81 -19.47 -12.93
C PRO A 532 -25.41 -19.08 -11.50
N ILE A 533 -24.61 -19.89 -10.82
CA ILE A 533 -24.24 -19.62 -9.41
C ILE A 533 -22.76 -19.78 -9.10
N VAL A 534 -22.11 -20.84 -9.56
CA VAL A 534 -20.69 -21.15 -9.25
C VAL A 534 -19.91 -21.40 -10.53
N SER A 535 -18.61 -21.12 -10.49
CA SER A 535 -17.70 -21.31 -11.60
C SER A 535 -17.40 -22.79 -11.87
N ASP A 536 -16.88 -23.07 -13.07
CA ASP A 536 -16.40 -24.41 -13.41
C ASP A 536 -15.28 -24.89 -12.48
N VAL A 537 -14.44 -23.97 -11.99
CA VAL A 537 -13.37 -24.26 -11.04
C VAL A 537 -13.95 -24.72 -9.72
N PHE A 538 -14.96 -24.03 -9.19
CA PHE A 538 -15.66 -24.45 -7.96
C PHE A 538 -16.22 -25.86 -8.10
N CYS A 539 -16.93 -26.12 -9.21
CA CYS A 539 -17.52 -27.43 -9.47
C CYS A 539 -16.49 -28.56 -9.47
N LYS A 540 -15.36 -28.35 -10.18
CA LYS A 540 -14.27 -29.33 -10.25
C LYS A 540 -13.65 -29.57 -8.87
N GLN A 541 -13.24 -28.50 -8.19
CA GLN A 541 -12.53 -28.61 -6.92
C GLN A 541 -13.41 -29.20 -5.81
N LEU A 542 -14.71 -28.89 -5.79
CA LEU A 542 -15.65 -29.52 -4.86
C LEU A 542 -15.75 -31.03 -5.07
N ILE A 543 -15.82 -31.49 -6.34
CA ILE A 543 -15.81 -32.93 -6.63
C ILE A 543 -14.50 -33.57 -6.16
N GLU A 544 -13.36 -32.91 -6.41
CA GLU A 544 -12.03 -33.41 -6.03
C GLU A 544 -11.88 -33.52 -4.51
N GLU A 545 -12.38 -32.56 -3.71
CA GLU A 545 -12.41 -32.67 -2.24
C GLU A 545 -13.27 -33.85 -1.76
N MET A 546 -14.47 -34.01 -2.34
CA MET A 546 -15.38 -35.11 -1.96
C MET A 546 -14.77 -36.49 -2.28
N GLU A 547 -14.15 -36.63 -3.45
CA GLU A 547 -13.51 -37.88 -3.85
C GLU A 547 -12.18 -38.12 -3.11
N LYS A 548 -11.47 -37.07 -2.65
CA LYS A 548 -10.30 -37.23 -1.77
C LYS A 548 -10.70 -37.77 -0.41
N LEU A 549 -11.78 -37.27 0.19
CA LEU A 549 -12.30 -37.80 1.44
C LEU A 549 -12.71 -39.28 1.26
N ASN A 550 -13.38 -39.58 0.14
CA ASN A 550 -13.86 -40.92 -0.23
C ASN A 550 -14.70 -41.63 0.85
N GLN A 551 -15.48 -40.86 1.64
CA GLN A 551 -16.36 -41.35 2.70
C GLN A 551 -17.84 -41.16 2.33
N TRP A 552 -18.21 -41.67 1.17
CA TRP A 552 -19.59 -41.65 0.67
C TRP A 552 -20.53 -42.52 1.52
N SER A 553 -21.79 -42.11 1.65
CA SER A 553 -22.81 -42.89 2.33
C SER A 553 -23.07 -44.22 1.61
N GLY A 554 -23.64 -45.20 2.32
CA GLY A 554 -24.07 -46.46 1.72
C GLY A 554 -25.40 -46.39 0.96
N GLY A 555 -26.06 -45.22 0.86
CA GLY A 555 -27.40 -45.07 0.30
C GLY A 555 -28.47 -45.83 1.10
N ARG A 556 -28.30 -45.91 2.42
CA ARG A 556 -29.20 -46.64 3.34
C ARG A 556 -29.86 -45.69 4.32
N HIS A 557 -31.04 -46.09 4.80
CA HIS A 557 -31.83 -45.30 5.76
C HIS A 557 -31.09 -45.03 7.08
N GLU A 558 -30.15 -45.88 7.48
CA GLU A 558 -29.34 -45.67 8.67
C GLU A 558 -28.02 -45.01 8.26
N ASP A 559 -27.81 -43.78 8.72
CA ASP A 559 -26.56 -43.05 8.49
C ASP A 559 -26.01 -42.50 9.82
N PRO A 560 -24.97 -43.15 10.39
CA PRO A 560 -24.39 -42.75 11.66
C PRO A 560 -23.68 -41.38 11.60
N ARG A 561 -23.49 -40.81 10.40
CA ARG A 561 -22.88 -39.49 10.17
C ARG A 561 -23.89 -38.36 10.44
N LEU A 562 -25.19 -38.65 10.42
CA LEU A 562 -26.26 -37.68 10.65
C LEU A 562 -26.63 -37.56 12.13
N SER A 563 -27.01 -36.35 12.56
CA SER A 563 -27.61 -36.14 13.88
C SER A 563 -29.00 -36.78 13.94
N GLY A 564 -29.09 -37.94 14.59
CA GLY A 564 -30.32 -38.75 14.68
C GLY A 564 -30.26 -40.08 13.93
N GLY A 565 -29.22 -40.34 13.13
CA GLY A 565 -28.91 -41.66 12.58
C GLY A 565 -29.84 -42.18 11.47
N TYR A 566 -30.84 -41.41 11.03
CA TYR A 566 -31.87 -41.88 10.09
C TYR A 566 -32.17 -40.87 8.97
N GLU A 567 -32.13 -41.35 7.73
CA GLU A 567 -32.43 -40.58 6.52
C GLU A 567 -33.70 -41.12 5.84
N ASN A 568 -34.70 -40.26 5.64
CA ASN A 568 -36.00 -40.68 5.09
C ASN A 568 -35.93 -41.13 3.61
N VAL A 569 -34.98 -40.57 2.86
CA VAL A 569 -34.80 -40.86 1.43
C VAL A 569 -33.30 -40.92 1.14
N PRO A 570 -32.65 -42.08 1.31
CA PRO A 570 -31.21 -42.11 1.37
C PRO A 570 -30.54 -41.91 0.00
N THR A 571 -29.47 -41.14 0.01
CA THR A 571 -28.58 -40.91 -1.14
C THR A 571 -27.15 -41.33 -0.84
N VAL A 572 -26.39 -41.75 -1.85
CA VAL A 572 -24.93 -41.87 -1.74
C VAL A 572 -24.34 -40.46 -1.78
N ASP A 573 -23.96 -39.97 -0.60
CA ASP A 573 -23.58 -38.57 -0.42
C ASP A 573 -22.46 -38.37 0.59
N THR A 574 -21.95 -37.13 0.57
CA THR A 574 -21.02 -36.59 1.55
C THR A 574 -21.50 -35.19 1.94
N HIS A 575 -21.63 -34.94 3.24
CA HIS A 575 -22.05 -33.64 3.79
C HIS A 575 -20.89 -32.64 3.85
N MET A 576 -21.19 -31.35 3.68
CA MET A 576 -20.21 -30.26 3.82
C MET A 576 -19.46 -30.32 5.15
N LYS A 577 -20.17 -30.69 6.23
CA LYS A 577 -19.59 -30.87 7.57
C LYS A 577 -18.46 -31.90 7.61
N GLN A 578 -18.54 -32.95 6.80
CA GLN A 578 -17.53 -34.02 6.78
C GLN A 578 -16.20 -33.56 6.16
N ILE A 579 -16.24 -32.55 5.29
CA ILE A 579 -15.04 -31.90 4.73
C ILE A 579 -14.72 -30.57 5.44
N GLY A 580 -15.38 -30.28 6.57
CA GLY A 580 -15.16 -29.05 7.34
C GLY A 580 -15.62 -27.76 6.65
N MET A 581 -16.49 -27.83 5.64
CA MET A 581 -16.92 -26.67 4.82
C MET A 581 -18.35 -26.18 5.16
N GLU A 582 -18.88 -26.57 6.33
CA GLU A 582 -20.28 -26.26 6.70
C GLU A 582 -20.49 -24.75 6.87
N ASP A 583 -19.60 -24.06 7.56
CA ASP A 583 -19.73 -22.63 7.84
C ASP A 583 -19.52 -21.79 6.56
N GLU A 584 -18.54 -22.15 5.73
CA GLU A 584 -18.28 -21.54 4.44
C GLU A 584 -19.48 -21.72 3.50
N TRP A 585 -20.07 -22.91 3.48
CA TRP A 585 -21.26 -23.18 2.68
C TRP A 585 -22.46 -22.36 3.15
N LEU A 586 -22.71 -22.26 4.46
CA LEU A 586 -23.77 -21.42 5.00
C LEU A 586 -23.55 -19.93 4.67
N GLN A 587 -22.30 -19.47 4.66
CA GLN A 587 -21.95 -18.14 4.22
C GLN A 587 -22.21 -17.94 2.72
N PHE A 588 -21.93 -18.95 1.89
CA PHE A 588 -22.28 -18.95 0.47
C PHE A 588 -23.80 -18.86 0.27
N LEU A 589 -24.59 -19.65 1.00
CA LEU A 589 -26.06 -19.57 0.95
C LEU A 589 -26.57 -18.17 1.30
N LYS A 590 -26.02 -17.57 2.36
CA LYS A 590 -26.39 -16.23 2.82
C LYS A 590 -26.04 -15.14 1.81
N ASN A 591 -24.86 -15.20 1.21
CA ASN A 591 -24.35 -14.14 0.34
C ASN A 591 -24.85 -14.26 -1.10
N TYR A 592 -24.99 -15.48 -1.62
CA TYR A 592 -25.22 -15.68 -3.06
C TYR A 592 -26.58 -16.30 -3.38
N VAL A 593 -27.04 -17.27 -2.59
CA VAL A 593 -28.34 -17.95 -2.84
C VAL A 593 -29.52 -17.10 -2.35
N ARG A 594 -29.42 -16.50 -1.16
CA ARG A 594 -30.49 -15.66 -0.59
C ARG A 594 -30.91 -14.51 -1.52
N PRO A 595 -30.00 -13.71 -2.13
CA PRO A 595 -30.42 -12.66 -3.05
C PRO A 595 -31.19 -13.17 -4.28
N LEU A 596 -30.80 -14.31 -4.85
CA LEU A 596 -31.52 -14.92 -5.97
C LEU A 596 -32.89 -15.44 -5.55
N GLN A 597 -32.97 -16.03 -4.35
CA GLN A 597 -34.23 -16.49 -3.77
C GLN A 597 -35.20 -15.32 -3.57
N GLU A 598 -34.76 -14.23 -2.94
CA GLU A 598 -35.59 -13.05 -2.67
C GLU A 598 -36.12 -12.43 -3.96
N LYS A 599 -35.36 -12.54 -5.06
CA LYS A 599 -35.78 -12.08 -6.38
C LYS A 599 -36.98 -12.86 -6.93
N VAL A 600 -37.01 -14.19 -6.80
CA VAL A 600 -38.04 -15.03 -7.44
C VAL A 600 -39.20 -15.42 -6.52
N PHE A 601 -38.98 -15.50 -5.21
CA PHE A 601 -40.03 -15.73 -4.22
C PHE A 601 -40.35 -14.43 -3.49
N ILE A 602 -40.99 -13.50 -4.20
CA ILE A 602 -41.37 -12.19 -3.69
C ILE A 602 -42.22 -12.34 -2.42
N GLY A 603 -41.81 -11.68 -1.35
CA GLY A 603 -42.48 -11.71 -0.05
C GLY A 603 -41.96 -12.79 0.91
N TYR A 604 -41.04 -13.66 0.48
CA TYR A 604 -40.33 -14.58 1.37
C TYR A 604 -38.96 -14.01 1.75
N TYR A 605 -38.73 -13.81 3.05
CA TYR A 605 -37.48 -13.26 3.59
C TYR A 605 -37.04 -14.02 4.84
N HIS A 606 -35.79 -14.49 4.84
CA HIS A 606 -35.14 -15.09 5.99
C HIS A 606 -33.62 -14.88 5.94
N ASN A 607 -33.04 -14.27 6.99
CA ASN A 607 -31.63 -13.91 7.03
C ASN A 607 -31.05 -14.10 8.45
N PRO A 608 -30.03 -14.95 8.63
CA PRO A 608 -29.44 -15.84 7.61
C PRO A 608 -30.37 -16.99 7.23
N PRO A 609 -30.28 -17.52 5.99
CA PRO A 609 -30.96 -18.77 5.64
C PRO A 609 -30.44 -19.91 6.53
N ARG A 610 -31.31 -20.86 6.90
CA ARG A 610 -30.94 -22.02 7.71
C ARG A 610 -30.89 -23.27 6.84
N ALA A 611 -29.78 -23.98 6.83
CA ALA A 611 -29.69 -25.27 6.12
C ALA A 611 -28.90 -26.27 6.95
N ILE A 612 -29.56 -27.35 7.36
CA ILE A 612 -28.93 -28.43 8.16
C ILE A 612 -28.39 -29.53 7.22
N MET A 613 -29.04 -29.75 6.09
CA MET A 613 -28.67 -30.78 5.12
C MET A 613 -28.03 -30.11 3.90
N ASN A 614 -26.70 -30.09 3.88
CA ASN A 614 -25.86 -29.57 2.80
C ASN A 614 -24.91 -30.69 2.35
N PHE A 615 -25.12 -31.25 1.17
CA PHE A 615 -24.43 -32.48 0.78
C PHE A 615 -24.30 -32.61 -0.73
N VAL A 616 -23.19 -33.22 -1.16
CA VAL A 616 -22.97 -33.62 -2.55
C VAL A 616 -23.45 -35.04 -2.74
N VAL A 617 -24.31 -35.26 -3.73
CA VAL A 617 -24.80 -36.58 -4.12
C VAL A 617 -24.02 -37.08 -5.32
N ARG A 618 -23.72 -38.38 -5.33
CA ARG A 618 -23.11 -39.09 -6.45
C ARG A 618 -24.04 -40.15 -6.99
N TYR A 619 -24.36 -40.08 -8.28
CA TYR A 619 -25.10 -41.14 -8.99
C TYR A 619 -24.21 -41.89 -9.97
N ARG A 620 -24.28 -43.22 -9.93
CA ARG A 620 -23.57 -44.15 -10.83
C ARG A 620 -24.43 -45.36 -11.17
N PRO A 621 -24.34 -45.94 -12.39
CA PRO A 621 -25.13 -47.10 -12.78
C PRO A 621 -24.95 -48.34 -11.88
N ASN A 622 -23.77 -48.51 -11.31
CA ASN A 622 -23.39 -49.68 -10.50
C ASN A 622 -23.46 -49.43 -8.98
N GLU A 623 -24.04 -48.30 -8.57
CA GLU A 623 -24.17 -47.88 -7.17
C GLU A 623 -25.63 -47.45 -6.93
N GLN A 624 -25.88 -46.16 -6.73
CA GLN A 624 -27.21 -45.57 -6.78
C GLN A 624 -27.34 -44.80 -8.09
N ASP A 625 -28.23 -45.25 -8.99
CA ASP A 625 -28.39 -44.70 -10.33
C ASP A 625 -29.57 -43.72 -10.46
N ARG A 626 -30.45 -43.68 -9.46
CA ARG A 626 -31.67 -42.85 -9.43
C ARG A 626 -32.07 -42.49 -8.00
N LEU A 627 -33.02 -41.57 -7.87
CA LEU A 627 -33.67 -41.27 -6.60
C LEU A 627 -35.18 -41.37 -6.77
N ARG A 628 -35.82 -42.18 -5.91
CA ARG A 628 -37.27 -42.42 -5.96
C ARG A 628 -38.07 -41.12 -5.74
N PRO A 629 -39.34 -41.06 -6.20
CA PRO A 629 -40.22 -39.93 -5.92
C PRO A 629 -40.31 -39.55 -4.44
N HIS A 630 -40.07 -38.27 -4.11
CA HIS A 630 -40.09 -37.76 -2.73
C HIS A 630 -40.39 -36.25 -2.64
N HIS A 631 -40.54 -35.77 -1.40
CA HIS A 631 -40.49 -34.37 -1.02
C HIS A 631 -39.26 -34.11 -0.17
N ASP A 632 -38.73 -32.91 -0.27
CA ASP A 632 -37.61 -32.48 0.57
C ASP A 632 -38.14 -31.93 1.89
N SER A 633 -37.34 -32.09 2.95
CA SER A 633 -37.62 -31.45 4.23
C SER A 633 -37.05 -30.03 4.23
N SER A 634 -37.59 -29.18 3.37
CA SER A 634 -37.19 -27.78 3.19
C SER A 634 -38.39 -26.90 2.85
N THR A 635 -38.27 -25.60 3.08
CA THR A 635 -39.18 -24.64 2.46
C THR A 635 -38.89 -24.57 0.95
N PHE A 636 -37.60 -24.42 0.60
CA PHE A 636 -37.12 -24.55 -0.77
C PHE A 636 -35.79 -25.30 -0.80
N THR A 637 -35.53 -25.96 -1.92
CA THR A 637 -34.32 -26.73 -2.18
C THR A 637 -33.54 -26.07 -3.29
N ILE A 638 -32.21 -26.10 -3.16
CA ILE A 638 -31.31 -25.82 -4.27
C ILE A 638 -30.62 -27.11 -4.73
N ASN A 639 -30.40 -27.21 -6.04
CA ASN A 639 -29.73 -28.33 -6.68
C ASN A 639 -28.77 -27.80 -7.76
N ILE A 640 -27.48 -27.83 -7.46
CA ILE A 640 -26.43 -27.32 -8.34
C ILE A 640 -25.80 -28.50 -9.08
N ALA A 641 -25.77 -28.43 -10.41
CA ALA A 641 -25.06 -29.42 -11.21
C ALA A 641 -23.55 -29.17 -11.18
N LEU A 642 -22.77 -30.17 -10.76
CA LEU A 642 -21.32 -30.05 -10.62
C LEU A 642 -20.54 -30.60 -11.83
N ASN A 643 -21.20 -31.37 -12.70
CA ASN A 643 -20.58 -31.88 -13.93
C ASN A 643 -21.60 -32.00 -15.08
N THR A 644 -21.12 -32.37 -16.26
CA THR A 644 -21.80 -32.09 -17.53
C THR A 644 -22.44 -33.34 -18.14
N PRO A 645 -23.76 -33.33 -18.45
CA PRO A 645 -24.42 -34.42 -19.14
C PRO A 645 -23.88 -34.57 -20.58
N GLY A 646 -23.75 -35.80 -21.05
CA GLY A 646 -23.18 -36.15 -22.36
C GLY A 646 -21.64 -36.16 -22.41
N ILE A 647 -20.97 -35.60 -21.39
CA ILE A 647 -19.50 -35.62 -21.26
C ILE A 647 -19.12 -36.53 -20.10
N ASP A 648 -19.62 -36.22 -18.90
CA ASP A 648 -19.23 -36.91 -17.66
C ASP A 648 -20.20 -38.05 -17.30
N PHE A 649 -21.46 -37.96 -17.76
CA PHE A 649 -22.50 -38.98 -17.56
C PHE A 649 -23.57 -38.96 -18.66
N GLU A 650 -24.30 -40.06 -18.83
CA GLU A 650 -25.48 -40.17 -19.72
C GLU A 650 -26.75 -40.45 -18.89
N GLY A 651 -27.91 -39.97 -19.35
CA GLY A 651 -29.16 -40.02 -18.59
C GLY A 651 -29.20 -38.96 -17.48
N GLY A 652 -29.92 -39.23 -16.40
CA GLY A 652 -30.04 -38.33 -15.26
C GLY A 652 -30.99 -37.16 -15.46
N GLY A 653 -30.95 -36.22 -14.52
CA GLY A 653 -31.87 -35.07 -14.43
C GLY A 653 -32.78 -35.14 -13.21
N CYS A 654 -33.76 -34.24 -13.18
CA CYS A 654 -34.81 -34.17 -12.17
C CYS A 654 -36.17 -34.09 -12.86
N ARG A 655 -37.15 -34.88 -12.42
CA ARG A 655 -38.53 -34.82 -12.92
C ARG A 655 -39.48 -34.39 -11.81
N PHE A 656 -40.23 -33.32 -12.07
CA PHE A 656 -41.30 -32.83 -11.21
C PHE A 656 -42.63 -33.46 -11.65
N ILE A 657 -43.07 -34.45 -10.89
CA ILE A 657 -44.13 -35.40 -11.30
C ILE A 657 -45.48 -34.70 -11.48
N ARG A 658 -45.83 -33.80 -10.54
CA ARG A 658 -47.09 -33.04 -10.61
C ARG A 658 -47.23 -32.21 -11.88
N TYR A 659 -46.13 -31.78 -12.47
CA TYR A 659 -46.10 -30.94 -13.67
C TYR A 659 -45.75 -31.73 -14.94
N ASN A 660 -45.49 -33.04 -14.83
CA ASN A 660 -44.93 -33.87 -15.90
C ASN A 660 -43.75 -33.18 -16.64
N CYS A 661 -42.90 -32.50 -15.88
CA CYS A 661 -41.81 -31.69 -16.41
C CYS A 661 -40.47 -32.26 -15.95
N SER A 662 -39.51 -32.34 -16.86
CA SER A 662 -38.17 -32.90 -16.59
C SER A 662 -37.08 -31.93 -17.01
N VAL A 663 -36.09 -31.76 -16.14
CA VAL A 663 -34.86 -31.02 -16.43
C VAL A 663 -33.72 -32.04 -16.57
N THR A 664 -33.38 -32.39 -17.81
CA THR A 664 -32.36 -33.40 -18.14
C THR A 664 -31.06 -32.80 -18.65
N ALA A 665 -31.12 -31.67 -19.34
CA ALA A 665 -29.95 -30.96 -19.86
C ALA A 665 -29.37 -29.99 -18.81
N THR A 666 -29.02 -30.50 -17.62
CA THR A 666 -28.44 -29.67 -16.55
C THR A 666 -27.12 -29.03 -16.98
N ARG A 667 -26.90 -27.77 -16.62
CA ARG A 667 -25.74 -26.96 -16.97
C ARG A 667 -24.80 -26.95 -15.76
N ARG A 668 -23.52 -27.31 -15.95
CA ARG A 668 -22.52 -27.26 -14.87
C ARG A 668 -22.44 -25.84 -14.29
N GLY A 669 -22.36 -25.73 -12.97
CA GLY A 669 -22.31 -24.45 -12.26
C GLY A 669 -23.66 -23.74 -12.12
N TRP A 670 -24.74 -24.33 -12.64
CA TRP A 670 -26.09 -23.77 -12.52
C TRP A 670 -26.91 -24.47 -11.44
N MET A 671 -27.75 -23.68 -10.77
CA MET A 671 -28.60 -24.05 -9.64
C MET A 671 -30.06 -24.07 -10.03
N LEU A 672 -30.72 -25.21 -9.88
CA LEU A 672 -32.17 -25.27 -9.79
C LEU A 672 -32.62 -24.86 -8.39
N MET A 673 -33.67 -24.05 -8.31
CA MET A 673 -34.31 -23.63 -7.07
C MET A 673 -35.81 -23.90 -7.16
N HIS A 674 -36.36 -24.66 -6.20
CA HIS A 674 -37.78 -25.01 -6.18
C HIS A 674 -38.30 -25.21 -4.75
N PRO A 675 -39.62 -25.06 -4.48
CA PRO A 675 -40.20 -25.43 -3.20
C PRO A 675 -39.92 -26.89 -2.83
N GLY A 676 -39.66 -27.19 -1.55
CA GLY A 676 -39.34 -28.55 -1.09
C GLY A 676 -40.57 -29.39 -0.73
N ARG A 677 -41.59 -28.76 -0.15
CA ARG A 677 -42.80 -29.40 0.37
C ARG A 677 -44.03 -29.16 -0.50
N LEU A 678 -45.02 -30.03 -0.32
CA LEU A 678 -46.38 -29.98 -0.88
C LEU A 678 -46.50 -30.07 -2.41
N THR A 679 -45.83 -29.19 -3.15
CA THR A 679 -46.13 -28.95 -4.57
C THR A 679 -45.12 -29.56 -5.54
N HIS A 680 -43.88 -29.81 -5.14
CA HIS A 680 -42.81 -30.27 -6.04
C HIS A 680 -42.37 -31.69 -5.70
N TYR A 681 -43.33 -32.63 -5.73
CA TYR A 681 -43.02 -34.06 -5.63
C TYR A 681 -42.20 -34.47 -6.86
N HIS A 682 -40.96 -34.91 -6.63
CA HIS A 682 -39.98 -35.05 -7.70
C HIS A 682 -39.13 -36.32 -7.56
N GLU A 683 -38.51 -36.74 -8.67
CA GLU A 683 -37.64 -37.91 -8.74
C GLU A 683 -36.33 -37.58 -9.46
N GLY A 684 -35.25 -38.24 -9.05
CA GLY A 684 -33.95 -38.22 -9.73
C GLY A 684 -33.95 -39.28 -10.83
N LEU A 685 -33.81 -38.86 -12.09
CA LEU A 685 -33.85 -39.76 -13.24
C LEU A 685 -32.61 -40.66 -13.33
N VAL A 686 -32.74 -41.79 -14.02
CA VAL A 686 -31.71 -42.83 -14.11
C VAL A 686 -30.46 -42.33 -14.84
N VAL A 687 -29.30 -42.43 -14.19
CA VAL A 687 -27.98 -42.28 -14.80
C VAL A 687 -27.58 -43.62 -15.41
N THR A 688 -27.44 -43.66 -16.74
CA THR A 688 -27.18 -44.91 -17.48
C THR A 688 -25.70 -45.18 -17.72
N LYS A 689 -24.86 -44.15 -17.63
CA LYS A 689 -23.40 -44.26 -17.81
C LYS A 689 -22.68 -43.11 -17.11
N GLY A 690 -21.42 -43.33 -16.75
CA GLY A 690 -20.57 -42.31 -16.13
C GLY A 690 -20.95 -42.02 -14.67
N THR A 691 -20.60 -40.84 -14.19
CA THR A 691 -20.90 -40.41 -12.81
C THR A 691 -21.50 -39.01 -12.83
N ARG A 692 -22.64 -38.82 -12.16
CA ARG A 692 -23.27 -37.51 -11.99
C ARG A 692 -23.06 -37.00 -10.57
N TYR A 693 -22.59 -35.76 -10.43
CA TYR A 693 -22.48 -35.08 -9.13
C TYR A 693 -23.41 -33.86 -9.08
N ILE A 694 -24.11 -33.71 -7.96
CA ILE A 694 -24.94 -32.54 -7.68
C ILE A 694 -24.75 -32.10 -6.24
N MET A 695 -24.75 -30.79 -6.00
CA MET A 695 -24.75 -30.21 -4.65
C MET A 695 -26.17 -29.83 -4.26
N ILE A 696 -26.65 -30.37 -3.15
CA ILE A 696 -28.01 -30.17 -2.63
C ILE A 696 -27.95 -29.37 -1.33
N SER A 697 -28.90 -28.45 -1.14
CA SER A 697 -29.18 -27.88 0.18
C SER A 697 -30.66 -27.77 0.43
N PHE A 698 -31.08 -28.28 1.59
CA PHE A 698 -32.44 -28.15 2.11
C PHE A 698 -32.52 -26.91 2.99
N ILE A 699 -33.10 -25.84 2.44
CA ILE A 699 -33.09 -24.52 3.05
C ILE A 699 -34.44 -24.26 3.76
N ASP A 700 -34.34 -23.75 4.97
CA ASP A 700 -35.42 -23.46 5.90
C ASP A 700 -36.32 -24.68 6.15
N PRO A 701 -35.75 -25.76 6.75
CA PRO A 701 -36.41 -27.06 6.99
C PRO A 701 -37.56 -27.06 8.01
#